data_AF-A0A6M0VB96-F1
#
_entry.id   AF-A0A6M0VB96-F1
#
_cell.length_a   1.000
_cell.length_b   1.000
_cell.length_c   1.000
_cell.angle_alpha   90.00
_cell.angle_beta   90.00
_cell.angle_gamma   90.00
#
_symmetry.space_group_name_H-M   'P 1'
#
loop_
_entity.id
_entity.type
_entity.pdbx_description
1 polymer ?
#
loop_
_entity_poly.entity_id
_entity_poly.type
_entity_poly.pdbx_seq_one_letter_code
_entity_poly.pdbx_strand_id
1 'polypeptide(L)'
;MNQLKKKIEYWVDKSNPEVVDKISFVLFGIISIFTFYFFVSTFKVIVAPVIDIHSKIIYTLILIIDVSLFYFTMLGEKTNKPINRPKIFFVISIILALNIYSLLAETFNNTFTTFLNSLVGITEVPNYLLNTNIKIMSIYVPICIVFIIFLESFTITFKKDSKNELLEYKLDILTKNINEVSNRTVNLKICEDIESGEEIILSEQASRQHTLISGSSGSGKTALALRPQLAQLFYQKGKFREELKELAFKCIEDDICYLKVPLTNKYINQNFSMDYIGINPERKEEFLNIFDDYIIGVRESTRLLYNNFANDSSLKIPLKISNDVIKRDIVISVYINGMILKDYNYVYKNGEIDIDNIKTEQYNISVNIETNNSNEKMEEFLLLDFKTRENTEDNYTFKVKVTEHSEGKIIYRDLGITVVAPDGGLPEDTFKIANENGVKLHKIDPKIEEIEKGNIAKFNPLMVGTPEKAADVISSILVAMEQSTGKDANPYFTNASIRAIRNLVILLRVTYPKLRGKNPTLLDVLDILNNFNSVREYVEELQKDSRLELRWKSVIDYFVSSFYPQPKDEKGNNVYTTNEGVNRKKTAEAISGTINQLDNLLGREELRYILCDAEEGLNLSDVLERGECIAIATRQSELGNILGKAFALMFILSMQNAVLCRYSEDENPEIPHYLVIDELPFYLNDEMKVFFTFSRKYKCSLICVIQNIAQLCEESEVFKQIVFSNTATKLILPGSNIEDKKYYSELLGTEEVFETQTGISQNPIFTENAKYSESTKGTMTEKYRVSTEEISQLKFKRCYYVYTNSKGKKCIGKGYIDFLKLTDNNTIEICTYDFSKYNREKKICDLEEYNELKKLQKNQIDATNKVNEYTKIEEVDIGTLEFEFQEEILDNNCIINDENTSSDKNNNLEVEKIQKLKCIEEISNNEEISKIDNCDDKATTSTNFLENKLLKSKKNIINKDDEKIINNNILSNTDIENTDIENLDLDKLQVEGLSE
;
A
#
# COMPACT_ATOMS: atom_id res chain seq x y z
N MET A 1 -0.08 -32.98 20.14
CA MET A 1 -1.35 -32.76 19.41
C MET A 1 -1.20 -31.67 18.33
N ASN A 2 -0.68 -30.48 18.66
CA ASN A 2 -0.51 -29.37 17.69
C ASN A 2 0.35 -29.71 16.46
N GLN A 3 1.40 -30.53 16.60
CA GLN A 3 2.18 -31.00 15.45
C GLN A 3 1.39 -31.91 14.51
N LEU A 4 0.49 -32.75 15.04
CA LEU A 4 -0.39 -33.60 14.24
C LEU A 4 -1.42 -32.75 13.49
N LYS A 5 -2.00 -31.75 14.18
CA LYS A 5 -2.92 -30.76 13.59
C LYS A 5 -2.27 -30.03 12.40
N LYS A 6 -1.07 -29.47 12.60
CA LYS A 6 -0.31 -28.80 11.52
C LYS A 6 0.00 -29.73 10.35
N LYS A 7 0.33 -31.01 10.61
CA LYS A 7 0.54 -32.00 9.54
C LYS A 7 -0.74 -32.27 8.75
N ILE A 8 -1.88 -32.40 9.43
CA ILE A 8 -3.18 -32.60 8.75
C ILE A 8 -3.51 -31.38 7.90
N GLU A 9 -3.40 -30.17 8.45
CA GLU A 9 -3.66 -28.92 7.72
C GLU A 9 -2.77 -28.78 6.48
N TYR A 10 -1.47 -29.12 6.58
CA TYR A 10 -0.57 -29.14 5.42
C TYR A 10 -1.04 -30.08 4.30
N TRP A 11 -1.48 -31.30 4.64
CA TRP A 11 -2.01 -32.26 3.66
C TRP A 11 -3.35 -31.79 3.08
N VAL A 12 -4.19 -31.16 3.89
CA VAL A 12 -5.45 -30.58 3.47
C VAL A 12 -5.21 -29.48 2.45
N ASP A 13 -4.31 -28.54 2.72
CA ASP A 13 -4.00 -27.43 1.82
C ASP A 13 -3.42 -27.92 0.48
N LYS A 14 -2.55 -28.94 0.50
CA LYS A 14 -1.93 -29.52 -0.71
C LYS A 14 -2.87 -30.40 -1.53
N SER A 15 -4.00 -30.83 -0.98
CA SER A 15 -4.93 -31.74 -1.67
C SER A 15 -5.63 -31.06 -2.86
N ASN A 16 -5.79 -31.75 -3.99
CA ASN A 16 -6.57 -31.22 -5.12
C ASN A 16 -8.08 -31.53 -4.90
N PRO A 17 -8.96 -30.51 -4.77
CA PRO A 17 -10.40 -30.70 -4.52
C PRO A 17 -11.11 -31.59 -5.54
N GLU A 18 -10.77 -31.47 -6.83
CA GLU A 18 -11.43 -32.24 -7.90
C GLU A 18 -11.06 -33.72 -7.83
N VAL A 19 -9.82 -34.02 -7.44
CA VAL A 19 -9.34 -35.39 -7.25
C VAL A 19 -10.03 -36.01 -6.04
N VAL A 20 -10.21 -35.24 -4.95
CA VAL A 20 -10.95 -35.67 -3.76
C VAL A 20 -12.40 -36.01 -4.10
N ASP A 21 -13.08 -35.20 -4.92
CA ASP A 21 -14.44 -35.50 -5.38
C ASP A 21 -14.49 -36.84 -6.13
N LYS A 22 -13.58 -37.06 -7.09
CA LYS A 22 -13.50 -38.31 -7.87
C LYS A 22 -13.28 -39.53 -6.96
N ILE A 23 -12.34 -39.43 -6.02
CA ILE A 23 -12.05 -40.50 -5.05
C ILE A 23 -13.29 -40.77 -4.18
N SER A 24 -13.96 -39.72 -3.70
CA SER A 24 -15.16 -39.83 -2.87
C SER A 24 -16.27 -40.59 -3.60
N PHE A 25 -16.54 -40.27 -4.87
CA PHE A 25 -17.55 -40.99 -5.67
C PHE A 25 -17.19 -42.45 -5.91
N VAL A 26 -15.91 -42.76 -6.17
CA VAL A 26 -15.45 -44.15 -6.32
C VAL A 26 -15.61 -44.92 -5.01
N LEU A 27 -15.25 -44.33 -3.87
CA LEU A 27 -15.45 -44.93 -2.54
C LEU A 27 -16.93 -45.17 -2.24
N PHE A 28 -17.81 -44.20 -2.54
CA PHE A 28 -19.27 -44.39 -2.42
C PHE A 28 -19.77 -45.59 -3.23
N GLY A 29 -19.27 -45.74 -4.46
CA GLY A 29 -19.62 -46.87 -5.33
C GLY A 29 -19.16 -48.21 -4.74
N ILE A 30 -17.90 -48.29 -4.32
CA ILE A 30 -17.32 -49.51 -3.72
C ILE A 30 -18.09 -49.91 -2.46
N ILE A 31 -18.31 -48.98 -1.54
CA ILE A 31 -19.04 -49.22 -0.29
C ILE A 31 -20.47 -49.68 -0.59
N SER A 32 -21.17 -49.02 -1.51
CA SER A 32 -22.54 -49.39 -1.86
C SER A 32 -22.63 -50.81 -2.41
N ILE A 33 -21.63 -51.25 -3.19
CA ILE A 33 -21.55 -52.63 -3.71
C ILE A 33 -21.36 -53.64 -2.56
N PHE A 34 -20.43 -53.37 -1.63
CA PHE A 34 -20.22 -54.24 -0.46
C PHE A 34 -21.43 -54.28 0.47
N THR A 35 -22.01 -53.12 0.79
CA THR A 35 -23.23 -53.02 1.60
C THR A 35 -24.39 -53.78 0.97
N PHE A 36 -24.57 -53.67 -0.35
CA PHE A 36 -25.58 -54.43 -1.06
C PHE A 36 -25.29 -55.94 -1.00
N TYR A 37 -24.04 -56.35 -1.20
CA TYR A 37 -23.63 -57.76 -1.11
C TYR A 37 -23.92 -58.36 0.28
N PHE A 38 -23.53 -57.66 1.37
CA PHE A 38 -23.80 -58.12 2.73
C PHE A 38 -25.30 -58.18 3.02
N PHE A 39 -26.03 -57.13 2.65
CA PHE A 39 -27.47 -57.07 2.85
C PHE A 39 -28.18 -58.21 2.12
N VAL A 40 -27.83 -58.48 0.85
CA VAL A 40 -28.39 -59.60 0.08
C VAL A 40 -28.05 -60.95 0.73
N SER A 41 -26.84 -61.10 1.29
CA SER A 41 -26.46 -62.34 1.97
C SER A 41 -27.35 -62.64 3.19
N THR A 42 -27.87 -61.63 3.89
CA THR A 42 -28.80 -61.85 5.02
C THR A 42 -30.09 -62.55 4.59
N PHE A 43 -30.55 -62.37 3.33
CA PHE A 43 -31.76 -63.03 2.82
C PHE A 43 -31.57 -64.53 2.57
N LYS A 44 -30.35 -65.06 2.56
CA LYS A 44 -30.12 -66.52 2.55
C LYS A 44 -30.81 -67.21 3.72
N VAL A 45 -31.06 -66.50 4.83
CA VAL A 45 -31.79 -67.03 5.99
C VAL A 45 -33.23 -67.47 5.66
N ILE A 46 -33.80 -66.98 4.55
CA ILE A 46 -35.13 -67.38 4.08
C ILE A 46 -35.08 -68.83 3.56
N VAL A 47 -33.98 -69.20 2.89
CA VAL A 47 -33.80 -70.50 2.23
C VAL A 47 -33.11 -71.51 3.15
N ALA A 48 -32.12 -71.08 3.92
CA ALA A 48 -31.35 -71.91 4.85
C ALA A 48 -31.38 -71.32 6.28
N PRO A 49 -31.34 -72.12 7.35
CA PRO A 49 -31.41 -71.60 8.73
C PRO A 49 -30.13 -70.89 9.19
N VAL A 50 -28.99 -71.13 8.53
CA VAL A 50 -27.68 -70.56 8.89
C VAL A 50 -27.23 -69.56 7.83
N ILE A 51 -26.83 -68.37 8.26
CA ILE A 51 -26.26 -67.33 7.40
C ILE A 51 -24.75 -67.53 7.31
N ASP A 52 -24.18 -67.33 6.12
CA ASP A 52 -22.73 -67.32 5.92
C ASP A 52 -22.09 -66.16 6.69
N ILE A 53 -21.10 -66.46 7.54
CA ILE A 53 -20.42 -65.47 8.37
C ILE A 53 -19.30 -64.82 7.55
N HIS A 54 -19.40 -63.51 7.36
CA HIS A 54 -18.31 -62.75 6.75
C HIS A 54 -17.26 -62.36 7.78
N SER A 55 -16.07 -62.00 7.28
CA SER A 55 -14.97 -61.57 8.15
C SER A 55 -15.35 -60.29 8.91
N LYS A 56 -15.31 -60.36 10.24
CA LYS A 56 -15.53 -59.20 11.13
C LYS A 56 -14.56 -58.06 10.83
N ILE A 57 -13.36 -58.37 10.35
CA ILE A 57 -12.34 -57.38 9.97
C ILE A 57 -12.80 -56.56 8.75
N ILE A 58 -13.52 -57.17 7.81
CA ILE A 58 -14.04 -56.48 6.63
C ILE A 58 -15.19 -55.54 7.05
N TYR A 59 -16.08 -55.99 7.94
CA TYR A 59 -17.14 -55.14 8.51
C TYR A 59 -16.58 -53.94 9.27
N THR A 60 -15.56 -54.12 10.12
CA THR A 60 -14.95 -53.01 10.85
C THR A 60 -14.27 -52.02 9.91
N LEU A 61 -13.58 -52.50 8.88
CA LEU A 61 -12.93 -51.63 7.89
C LEU A 61 -13.96 -50.80 7.11
N ILE A 62 -15.07 -51.40 6.70
CA ILE A 62 -16.14 -50.68 5.98
C ILE A 62 -16.82 -49.65 6.89
N LEU A 63 -17.13 -49.99 8.14
CA LEU A 63 -17.72 -49.01 9.08
C LEU A 63 -16.79 -47.82 9.36
N ILE A 64 -15.47 -48.06 9.47
CA ILE A 64 -14.49 -46.97 9.62
C ILE A 64 -14.47 -46.10 8.36
N ILE A 65 -14.51 -46.71 7.17
CA ILE A 65 -14.54 -45.98 5.91
C ILE A 65 -15.84 -45.17 5.78
N ASP A 66 -17.01 -45.71 6.16
CA ASP A 66 -18.31 -45.02 6.10
C ASP A 66 -18.27 -43.70 6.89
N VAL A 67 -17.79 -43.75 8.13
CA VAL A 67 -17.65 -42.57 8.99
C VAL A 67 -16.60 -41.61 8.44
N SER A 68 -15.46 -42.14 7.99
CA SER A 68 -14.37 -41.33 7.44
C SER A 68 -14.76 -40.63 6.13
N LEU A 69 -15.62 -41.25 5.33
CA LEU A 69 -16.05 -40.73 4.02
C LEU A 69 -16.82 -39.42 4.17
N PHE A 70 -17.66 -39.29 5.20
CA PHE A 70 -18.35 -38.03 5.47
C PHE A 70 -17.36 -36.87 5.65
N TYR A 71 -16.32 -37.07 6.46
CA TYR A 71 -15.29 -36.07 6.68
C TYR A 71 -14.42 -35.84 5.45
N PHE A 72 -14.08 -36.90 4.70
CA PHE A 72 -13.33 -36.81 3.46
C PHE A 72 -14.07 -35.98 2.39
N THR A 73 -15.40 -36.11 2.32
CA THR A 73 -16.22 -35.30 1.39
C THR A 73 -16.22 -33.80 1.69
N MET A 74 -15.78 -33.36 2.88
CA MET A 74 -15.60 -31.94 3.21
C MET A 74 -14.40 -31.30 2.52
N LEU A 75 -13.48 -32.10 1.96
CA LEU A 75 -12.29 -31.63 1.26
C LEU A 75 -12.50 -31.43 -0.26
N GLY A 76 -13.61 -31.93 -0.80
CA GLY A 76 -13.96 -31.85 -2.21
C GLY A 76 -14.51 -30.48 -2.63
N GLU A 77 -14.63 -30.23 -3.92
CA GLU A 77 -15.17 -28.96 -4.45
C GLU A 77 -16.70 -28.98 -4.53
N LYS A 78 -17.26 -30.08 -5.07
CA LYS A 78 -18.71 -30.26 -5.24
C LYS A 78 -19.33 -30.85 -3.97
N THR A 79 -18.66 -31.79 -3.32
CA THR A 79 -19.21 -32.48 -2.14
C THR A 79 -19.22 -31.60 -0.90
N ASN A 80 -18.29 -30.65 -0.76
CA ASN A 80 -18.23 -29.73 0.39
C ASN A 80 -19.34 -28.65 0.37
N LYS A 81 -19.99 -28.41 -0.77
CA LYS A 81 -21.04 -27.39 -0.89
C LYS A 81 -22.12 -27.61 0.19
N PRO A 82 -22.50 -26.58 0.98
CA PRO A 82 -23.41 -26.73 2.11
C PRO A 82 -24.68 -27.51 1.78
N ILE A 83 -25.30 -27.20 0.63
CA ILE A 83 -26.54 -27.85 0.18
C ILE A 83 -26.46 -29.36 -0.02
N ASN A 84 -25.25 -29.90 -0.23
CA ASN A 84 -25.03 -31.34 -0.41
C ASN A 84 -24.77 -32.06 0.91
N ARG A 85 -24.37 -31.37 1.99
CA ARG A 85 -23.99 -32.00 3.27
C ARG A 85 -25.13 -32.80 3.89
N PRO A 86 -26.37 -32.29 4.01
CA PRO A 86 -27.46 -33.10 4.55
C PRO A 86 -27.78 -34.32 3.67
N LYS A 87 -27.63 -34.19 2.34
CA LYS A 87 -27.85 -35.31 1.40
C LYS A 87 -26.79 -36.40 1.56
N ILE A 88 -25.52 -36.00 1.68
CA ILE A 88 -24.40 -36.92 1.89
C ILE A 88 -24.53 -37.60 3.25
N PHE A 89 -24.81 -36.84 4.31
CA PHE A 89 -25.05 -37.39 5.65
C PHE A 89 -26.21 -38.40 5.65
N PHE A 90 -27.29 -38.09 4.94
CA PHE A 90 -28.42 -39.00 4.77
C PHE A 90 -28.03 -40.32 4.10
N VAL A 91 -27.33 -40.25 2.97
CA VAL A 91 -26.88 -41.45 2.22
C VAL A 91 -25.93 -42.30 3.07
N ILE A 92 -24.96 -41.67 3.76
CA ILE A 92 -24.03 -42.37 4.66
C ILE A 92 -24.79 -43.01 5.83
N SER A 93 -25.78 -42.32 6.41
CA SER A 93 -26.59 -42.87 7.50
C SER A 93 -27.37 -44.12 7.08
N ILE A 94 -27.88 -44.16 5.85
CA ILE A 94 -28.54 -45.35 5.30
C ILE A 94 -27.54 -46.49 5.11
N ILE A 95 -26.39 -46.21 4.51
CA ILE A 95 -25.34 -47.21 4.28
C ILE A 95 -24.86 -47.80 5.60
N LEU A 96 -24.58 -46.95 6.58
CA LEU A 96 -24.17 -47.34 7.93
C LEU A 96 -25.23 -48.21 8.60
N ALA A 97 -26.51 -47.83 8.51
CA ALA A 97 -27.61 -48.61 9.06
C ALA A 97 -27.71 -50.02 8.43
N LEU A 98 -27.57 -50.12 7.10
CA LEU A 98 -27.58 -51.41 6.40
C LEU A 98 -26.37 -52.29 6.77
N ASN A 99 -25.20 -51.70 6.93
CA ASN A 99 -23.98 -52.41 7.35
C ASN A 99 -24.11 -52.91 8.80
N ILE A 100 -24.61 -52.08 9.72
CA ILE A 100 -24.86 -52.47 11.13
C ILE A 100 -25.93 -53.56 11.20
N TYR A 101 -27.01 -53.43 10.43
CA TYR A 101 -28.04 -54.47 10.35
C TYR A 101 -27.46 -55.81 9.89
N SER A 102 -26.64 -55.80 8.83
CA SER A 102 -26.05 -57.03 8.28
C SER A 102 -25.12 -57.71 9.28
N LEU A 103 -24.30 -56.93 9.99
CA LEU A 103 -23.44 -57.42 11.07
C LEU A 103 -24.25 -58.00 12.24
N LEU A 104 -25.32 -57.32 12.65
CA LEU A 104 -26.20 -57.80 13.72
C LEU A 104 -26.96 -59.06 13.29
N ALA A 105 -27.48 -59.13 12.06
CA ALA A 105 -28.17 -60.30 11.54
C ALA A 105 -27.28 -61.55 11.55
N GLU A 106 -26.04 -61.44 11.08
CA GLU A 106 -25.07 -62.55 11.12
C GLU A 106 -24.70 -62.96 12.57
N THR A 107 -24.45 -61.98 13.44
CA THR A 107 -24.05 -62.27 14.83
C THR A 107 -25.20 -62.89 15.64
N PHE A 108 -26.42 -62.37 15.52
CA PHE A 108 -27.60 -62.95 16.16
C PHE A 108 -27.92 -64.33 15.60
N ASN A 109 -27.87 -64.51 14.27
CA ASN A 109 -28.12 -65.81 13.66
C ASN A 109 -27.15 -66.89 14.18
N ASN A 110 -25.85 -66.60 14.19
CA ASN A 110 -24.84 -67.55 14.65
C ASN A 110 -24.96 -67.83 16.17
N THR A 111 -25.14 -66.79 16.97
CA THR A 111 -25.26 -66.92 18.43
C THR A 111 -26.51 -67.71 18.81
N PHE A 112 -27.64 -67.40 18.18
CA PHE A 112 -28.92 -68.05 18.45
C PHE A 112 -28.96 -69.50 17.94
N THR A 113 -28.38 -69.77 16.77
CA THR A 113 -28.27 -71.14 16.25
C THR A 113 -27.37 -72.01 17.12
N THR A 114 -26.25 -71.47 17.61
CA THR A 114 -25.35 -72.16 18.54
C THR A 114 -26.05 -72.45 19.88
N PHE A 115 -26.79 -71.47 20.41
CA PHE A 115 -27.61 -71.65 21.61
C PHE A 115 -28.68 -72.72 21.42
N LEU A 116 -29.43 -72.71 20.32
CA LEU A 116 -30.43 -73.73 20.04
C LEU A 116 -29.81 -75.12 19.87
N ASN A 117 -28.68 -75.24 19.18
CA ASN A 117 -27.98 -76.53 19.06
C ASN A 117 -27.53 -77.08 20.41
N SER A 118 -27.20 -76.22 21.38
CA SER A 118 -26.89 -76.65 22.75
C SER A 118 -28.12 -77.14 23.55
N LEU A 119 -29.32 -76.66 23.20
CA LEU A 119 -30.59 -77.04 23.84
C LEU A 119 -31.26 -78.25 23.21
N VAL A 120 -31.14 -78.43 21.88
CA VAL A 120 -31.72 -79.56 21.12
C VAL A 120 -31.15 -80.91 21.59
N GLY A 121 -29.98 -80.92 22.26
CA GLY A 121 -29.46 -82.10 22.94
C GLY A 121 -30.28 -82.60 24.14
N ILE A 122 -31.31 -81.86 24.58
CA ILE A 122 -32.05 -82.12 25.82
C ILE A 122 -33.54 -82.50 25.56
N THR A 123 -34.14 -82.17 24.41
CA THR A 123 -35.53 -82.51 24.05
C THR A 123 -35.80 -82.59 22.54
N GLU A 124 -36.71 -83.49 22.11
CA GLU A 124 -37.15 -83.64 20.71
C GLU A 124 -38.08 -82.48 20.26
N VAL A 125 -37.51 -81.37 19.78
CA VAL A 125 -38.26 -80.22 19.26
C VAL A 125 -38.45 -80.32 17.74
N PRO A 126 -39.66 -80.08 17.18
CA PRO A 126 -39.88 -80.10 15.73
C PRO A 126 -39.05 -79.05 14.96
N ASN A 127 -38.37 -79.49 13.88
CA ASN A 127 -37.48 -78.65 13.06
C ASN A 127 -38.15 -77.40 12.46
N TYR A 128 -39.47 -77.43 12.19
CA TYR A 128 -40.17 -76.26 11.64
C TYR A 128 -40.30 -75.11 12.65
N LEU A 129 -40.44 -75.41 13.95
CA LEU A 129 -40.50 -74.41 15.02
C LEU A 129 -39.13 -73.75 15.22
N LEU A 130 -38.06 -74.56 15.21
CA LEU A 130 -36.68 -74.08 15.31
C LEU A 130 -36.34 -73.14 14.15
N ASN A 131 -36.63 -73.56 12.91
CA ASN A 131 -36.37 -72.75 11.72
C ASN A 131 -37.17 -71.43 11.72
N THR A 132 -38.42 -71.45 12.19
CA THR A 132 -39.24 -70.24 12.27
C THR A 132 -38.69 -69.26 13.31
N ASN A 133 -38.30 -69.75 14.49
CA ASN A 133 -37.73 -68.92 15.54
C ASN A 133 -36.35 -68.36 15.17
N ILE A 134 -35.50 -69.15 14.49
CA ILE A 134 -34.21 -68.67 13.97
C ILE A 134 -34.41 -67.53 12.98
N LYS A 135 -35.37 -67.65 12.05
CA LYS A 135 -35.70 -66.59 11.09
C LYS A 135 -36.19 -65.33 11.79
N ILE A 136 -37.07 -65.47 12.78
CA ILE A 136 -37.60 -64.31 13.52
C ILE A 136 -36.48 -63.58 14.26
N MET A 137 -35.63 -64.32 14.99
CA MET A 137 -34.53 -63.72 15.77
C MET A 137 -33.43 -63.11 14.88
N SER A 138 -33.17 -63.69 13.71
CA SER A 138 -32.09 -63.23 12.82
C SER A 138 -32.47 -61.99 12.00
N ILE A 139 -33.76 -61.74 11.79
CA ILE A 139 -34.25 -60.61 10.97
C ILE A 139 -34.86 -59.51 11.85
N TYR A 140 -35.87 -59.84 12.66
CA TYR A 140 -36.69 -58.82 13.33
C TYR A 140 -35.95 -58.14 14.49
N VAL A 141 -35.17 -58.88 15.28
CA VAL A 141 -34.44 -58.29 16.41
C VAL A 141 -33.39 -57.27 15.92
N PRO A 142 -32.49 -57.61 14.97
CA PRO A 142 -31.59 -56.64 14.36
C PRO A 142 -32.28 -55.44 13.72
N ILE A 143 -33.38 -55.66 12.98
CA ILE A 143 -34.16 -54.56 12.37
C ILE A 143 -34.69 -53.62 13.44
N CYS A 144 -35.30 -54.12 14.52
CA CYS A 144 -35.83 -53.29 15.58
C CYS A 144 -34.75 -52.42 16.24
N ILE A 145 -33.57 -53.00 16.53
CA ILE A 145 -32.44 -52.28 17.12
C ILE A 145 -31.94 -51.17 16.17
N VAL A 146 -31.69 -51.51 14.91
CA VAL A 146 -31.17 -50.55 13.93
C VAL A 146 -32.20 -49.48 13.61
N PHE A 147 -33.48 -49.82 13.52
CA PHE A 147 -34.55 -48.87 13.22
C PHE A 147 -34.67 -47.78 14.28
N ILE A 148 -34.55 -48.11 15.57
CA ILE A 148 -34.57 -47.13 16.66
C ILE A 148 -33.40 -46.13 16.51
N ILE A 149 -32.19 -46.61 16.26
CA ILE A 149 -30.98 -45.78 16.13
C ILE A 149 -31.02 -44.95 14.83
N PHE A 150 -31.48 -45.57 13.74
CA PHE A 150 -31.59 -44.92 12.43
C PHE A 150 -32.64 -43.81 12.43
N LEU A 151 -33.76 -43.97 13.16
CA LEU A 151 -34.77 -42.93 13.28
C LEU A 151 -34.20 -41.64 13.87
N GLU A 152 -33.35 -41.72 14.90
CA GLU A 152 -32.69 -40.52 15.43
C GLU A 152 -31.82 -39.86 14.35
N SER A 153 -30.95 -40.62 13.69
CA SER A 153 -30.08 -40.10 12.62
C SER A 153 -30.87 -39.54 11.42
N PHE A 154 -32.00 -40.15 11.08
CA PHE A 154 -32.92 -39.73 10.02
C PHE A 154 -33.57 -38.38 10.36
N THR A 155 -34.04 -38.20 11.60
CA THR A 155 -34.71 -36.97 12.02
C THR A 155 -33.80 -35.74 11.93
N ILE A 156 -32.48 -35.90 12.14
CA ILE A 156 -31.49 -34.81 12.04
C ILE A 156 -31.55 -34.13 10.65
N THR A 157 -31.72 -34.90 9.57
CA THR A 157 -31.77 -34.36 8.20
C THR A 157 -33.06 -33.62 7.83
N PHE A 158 -34.14 -33.81 8.59
CA PHE A 158 -35.46 -33.20 8.31
C PHE A 158 -35.86 -32.13 9.31
N LYS A 159 -35.37 -32.20 10.56
CA LYS A 159 -35.61 -31.16 11.57
C LYS A 159 -34.90 -29.88 11.14
N LYS A 160 -35.63 -28.75 11.13
CA LYS A 160 -35.13 -27.46 10.60
C LYS A 160 -33.84 -27.01 11.28
N ASP A 161 -33.78 -27.07 12.61
CA ASP A 161 -32.64 -26.62 13.41
C ASP A 161 -31.39 -27.47 13.14
N SER A 162 -31.51 -28.80 13.27
CA SER A 162 -30.42 -29.74 13.04
C SER A 162 -29.93 -29.77 11.58
N LYS A 163 -30.84 -29.54 10.63
CA LYS A 163 -30.47 -29.40 9.22
C LYS A 163 -29.66 -28.13 8.99
N ASN A 164 -30.01 -27.01 9.63
CA ASN A 164 -29.24 -25.78 9.56
C ASN A 164 -27.84 -25.96 10.18
N GLU A 165 -27.75 -26.64 11.33
CA GLU A 165 -26.46 -27.02 11.93
C GLU A 165 -25.61 -27.84 10.96
N LEU A 166 -26.17 -28.85 10.28
CA LEU A 166 -25.48 -29.66 9.28
C LEU A 166 -25.04 -28.85 8.04
N LEU A 167 -25.83 -27.87 7.62
CA LEU A 167 -25.47 -26.98 6.50
C LEU A 167 -24.22 -26.17 6.85
N GLU A 168 -24.14 -25.67 8.08
CA GLU A 168 -23.05 -24.83 8.57
C GLU A 168 -21.85 -25.62 9.14
N TYR A 169 -22.06 -26.91 9.45
CA TYR A 169 -21.05 -27.77 10.06
C TYR A 169 -19.75 -27.79 9.26
N LYS A 170 -18.66 -27.33 9.89
CA LYS A 170 -17.31 -27.38 9.33
C LYS A 170 -16.34 -27.78 10.42
N LEU A 171 -15.44 -28.69 10.08
CA LEU A 171 -14.28 -28.98 10.90
C LEU A 171 -13.16 -28.03 10.52
N ASP A 172 -12.72 -27.21 11.46
CA ASP A 172 -11.64 -26.26 11.23
C ASP A 172 -10.37 -26.95 10.70
N ILE A 173 -10.04 -28.16 11.18
CA ILE A 173 -8.85 -28.91 10.75
C ILE A 173 -8.91 -29.41 9.29
N LEU A 174 -10.12 -29.56 8.74
CA LEU A 174 -10.36 -29.99 7.35
C LEU A 174 -10.70 -28.81 6.44
N THR A 175 -10.68 -27.59 6.98
CA THR A 175 -10.93 -26.37 6.22
C THR A 175 -9.62 -25.86 5.69
N LYS A 176 -9.50 -25.79 4.36
CA LYS A 176 -8.32 -25.25 3.67
C LYS A 176 -8.06 -23.81 4.08
N ASN A 177 -6.78 -23.49 4.22
CA ASN A 177 -6.34 -22.10 4.28
C ASN A 177 -6.56 -21.47 2.90
N ILE A 178 -7.14 -20.28 2.88
CA ILE A 178 -7.32 -19.49 1.66
C ILE A 178 -5.98 -18.86 1.26
N ASN A 179 -5.16 -18.54 2.28
CA ASN A 179 -3.89 -17.85 2.12
C ASN A 179 -2.75 -18.71 2.65
N GLU A 180 -1.73 -18.94 1.83
CA GLU A 180 -0.50 -19.55 2.28
C GLU A 180 0.22 -18.63 3.28
N VAL A 181 0.64 -19.20 4.40
CA VAL A 181 1.47 -18.52 5.39
C VAL A 181 2.88 -19.06 5.20
N SER A 182 3.74 -18.27 4.55
CA SER A 182 5.14 -18.63 4.36
C SER A 182 6.06 -17.51 4.85
N ASN A 183 7.35 -17.81 4.96
CA ASN A 183 8.35 -16.80 5.30
C ASN A 183 8.56 -15.73 4.21
N ARG A 184 7.88 -15.89 3.06
CA ARG A 184 7.90 -15.00 1.90
C ARG A 184 6.67 -14.09 1.86
N THR A 185 5.66 -14.33 2.70
CA THR A 185 4.45 -13.51 2.78
C THR A 185 4.57 -12.51 3.93
N VAL A 186 3.95 -11.35 3.77
CA VAL A 186 3.92 -10.32 4.83
C VAL A 186 2.90 -10.74 5.88
N ASN A 187 3.34 -11.51 6.87
CA ASN A 187 2.50 -11.94 7.99
C ASN A 187 2.75 -11.06 9.21
N LEU A 188 1.68 -10.56 9.83
CA LEU A 188 1.77 -9.66 10.98
C LEU A 188 1.20 -10.32 12.23
N LYS A 189 2.04 -10.59 13.23
CA LYS A 189 1.60 -10.97 14.57
C LYS A 189 0.99 -9.76 15.27
N ILE A 190 -0.29 -9.88 15.61
CA ILE A 190 -1.03 -8.83 16.33
C ILE A 190 -0.85 -9.00 17.85
N CYS A 191 -1.07 -10.21 18.36
CA CYS A 191 -1.05 -10.53 19.78
C CYS A 191 -0.93 -12.05 20.00
N GLU A 192 -0.80 -12.47 21.25
CA GLU A 192 -0.90 -13.87 21.66
C GLU A 192 -2.24 -14.11 22.34
N ASP A 193 -3.00 -15.10 21.90
CA ASP A 193 -4.28 -15.41 22.51
C ASP A 193 -4.08 -15.95 23.94
N ILE A 194 -4.81 -15.41 24.91
CA ILE A 194 -4.61 -15.71 26.33
C ILE A 194 -5.12 -17.11 26.69
N GLU A 195 -6.18 -17.57 26.04
CA GLU A 195 -6.81 -18.85 26.37
C GLU A 195 -6.04 -20.01 25.75
N SER A 196 -5.63 -19.88 24.50
CA SER A 196 -4.95 -20.93 23.74
C SER A 196 -3.42 -20.83 23.77
N GLY A 197 -2.86 -19.64 24.02
CA GLY A 197 -1.43 -19.36 23.89
C GLY A 197 -0.93 -19.34 22.44
N GLU A 198 -1.82 -19.40 21.45
CA GLU A 198 -1.46 -19.36 20.03
C GLU A 198 -1.21 -17.92 19.56
N GLU A 199 -0.26 -17.74 18.63
CA GLU A 199 0.01 -16.44 18.03
C GLU A 199 -1.10 -16.08 17.04
N ILE A 200 -1.67 -14.89 17.21
CA ILE A 200 -2.67 -14.33 16.31
C ILE A 200 -1.96 -13.58 15.19
N ILE A 201 -1.90 -14.22 14.02
CA ILE A 201 -1.17 -13.76 12.85
C ILE A 201 -2.15 -13.38 11.73
N LEU A 202 -2.02 -12.16 11.21
CA LEU A 202 -2.65 -11.74 9.96
C LEU A 202 -1.87 -12.33 8.79
N SER A 203 -2.57 -13.08 7.94
CA SER A 203 -2.06 -13.43 6.60
C SER A 203 -1.85 -12.17 5.74
N GLU A 204 -1.04 -12.27 4.70
CA GLU A 204 -0.76 -11.13 3.81
C GLU A 204 -2.01 -10.45 3.27
N GLN A 205 -3.00 -11.19 2.77
CA GLN A 205 -4.24 -10.57 2.29
C GLN A 205 -5.04 -9.90 3.41
N ALA A 206 -5.03 -10.46 4.62
CA ALA A 206 -5.70 -9.87 5.78
C ALA A 206 -4.97 -8.62 6.28
N SER A 207 -3.64 -8.59 6.22
CA SER A 207 -2.82 -7.43 6.57
C SER A 207 -3.06 -6.22 5.65
N ARG A 208 -3.44 -6.47 4.39
CA ARG A 208 -3.82 -5.44 3.42
C ARG A 208 -5.20 -4.83 3.71
N GLN A 209 -5.95 -5.36 4.68
CA GLN A 209 -7.22 -4.78 5.14
C GLN A 209 -6.97 -3.76 6.25
N HIS A 210 -7.86 -2.78 6.36
CA HIS A 210 -7.70 -1.71 7.34
C HIS A 210 -7.80 -2.24 8.78
N THR A 211 -6.96 -1.69 9.65
CA THR A 211 -6.86 -2.02 11.07
C THR A 211 -7.19 -0.80 11.91
N LEU A 212 -8.02 -0.99 12.94
CA LEU A 212 -8.34 0.03 13.93
C LEU A 212 -7.82 -0.37 15.31
N ILE A 213 -7.10 0.53 15.97
CA ILE A 213 -6.60 0.36 17.33
C ILE A 213 -7.28 1.41 18.21
N SER A 214 -8.04 0.98 19.23
CA SER A 214 -8.74 1.88 20.14
C SER A 214 -8.30 1.68 21.58
N GLY A 215 -8.16 2.78 22.34
CA GLY A 215 -7.94 2.75 23.78
C GLY A 215 -7.64 4.13 24.36
N SER A 216 -7.73 4.31 25.67
CA SER A 216 -7.47 5.63 26.29
C SER A 216 -6.04 6.13 26.04
N SER A 217 -5.79 7.39 26.35
CA SER A 217 -4.40 7.85 26.52
C SER A 217 -3.67 6.99 27.56
N GLY A 218 -2.39 6.70 27.34
CA GLY A 218 -1.58 5.82 28.20
C GLY A 218 -1.88 4.31 28.13
N SER A 219 -2.90 3.87 27.38
CA SER A 219 -3.25 2.44 27.26
C SER A 219 -2.20 1.60 26.52
N GLY A 220 -1.21 2.24 25.91
CA GLY A 220 -0.12 1.60 25.18
C GLY A 220 -0.37 1.42 23.68
N LYS A 221 -1.30 2.16 23.06
CA LYS A 221 -1.61 2.09 21.62
C LYS A 221 -0.35 2.16 20.74
N THR A 222 0.46 3.18 20.94
CA THR A 222 1.68 3.40 20.16
C THR A 222 2.78 2.39 20.55
N ALA A 223 3.05 2.22 21.85
CA ALA A 223 4.18 1.43 22.33
C ALA A 223 3.99 -0.10 22.29
N LEU A 224 2.76 -0.61 22.50
CA LEU A 224 2.43 -2.03 22.55
C LEU A 224 1.79 -2.57 21.28
N ALA A 225 1.22 -1.71 20.41
CA ALA A 225 0.57 -2.16 19.18
C ALA A 225 1.25 -1.61 17.92
N LEU A 226 1.38 -0.28 17.76
CA LEU A 226 1.98 0.29 16.54
C LEU A 226 3.46 -0.05 16.37
N ARG A 227 4.31 0.24 17.38
CA ARG A 227 5.77 -0.01 17.27
C ARG A 227 6.09 -1.48 16.96
N PRO A 228 5.49 -2.49 17.62
CA PRO A 228 5.70 -3.89 17.25
C PRO A 228 5.24 -4.24 15.82
N GLN A 229 4.16 -3.65 15.32
CA GLN A 229 3.72 -3.86 13.94
C GLN A 229 4.67 -3.22 12.92
N LEU A 230 5.13 -2.00 13.20
CA LEU A 230 6.12 -1.31 12.37
C LEU A 230 7.43 -2.10 12.30
N ALA A 231 7.94 -2.59 13.43
CA ALA A 231 9.15 -3.42 13.44
C ALA A 231 9.02 -4.66 12.56
N GLN A 232 7.87 -5.35 12.61
CA GLN A 232 7.62 -6.50 11.73
C GLN A 232 7.57 -6.10 10.25
N LEU A 233 6.94 -4.97 9.91
CA LEU A 233 6.88 -4.47 8.53
C LEU A 233 8.27 -4.08 7.99
N PHE A 234 9.07 -3.34 8.77
CA PHE A 234 10.43 -2.96 8.38
C PHE A 234 11.37 -4.16 8.29
N TYR A 235 11.23 -5.13 9.19
CA TYR A 235 11.93 -6.41 9.08
C TYR A 235 11.57 -7.11 7.76
N GLN A 236 10.29 -7.29 7.44
CA GLN A 236 9.91 -7.95 6.18
C GLN A 236 10.42 -7.19 4.94
N LYS A 237 10.36 -5.85 4.95
CA LYS A 237 10.92 -5.02 3.87
C LYS A 237 12.42 -5.21 3.71
N GLY A 238 13.18 -5.12 4.80
CA GLY A 238 14.62 -5.36 4.78
C GLY A 238 14.94 -6.76 4.26
N LYS A 239 14.13 -7.75 4.64
CA LYS A 239 14.34 -9.15 4.25
C LYS A 239 14.19 -9.34 2.75
N PHE A 240 13.11 -8.80 2.16
CA PHE A 240 12.91 -8.83 0.71
C PHE A 240 14.06 -8.14 -0.03
N ARG A 241 14.52 -6.99 0.48
CA ARG A 241 15.66 -6.27 -0.10
C ARG A 241 16.94 -7.10 -0.10
N GLU A 242 17.27 -7.75 1.03
CA GLU A 242 18.49 -8.56 1.15
C GLU A 242 18.42 -9.85 0.32
N GLU A 243 17.27 -10.53 0.29
CA GLU A 243 17.05 -11.72 -0.54
C GLU A 243 17.14 -11.38 -2.04
N LEU A 244 16.52 -10.27 -2.48
CA LEU A 244 16.64 -9.78 -3.85
C LEU A 244 18.08 -9.39 -4.19
N LYS A 245 18.82 -8.78 -3.25
CA LYS A 245 20.23 -8.40 -3.44
C LYS A 245 21.12 -9.63 -3.63
N GLU A 246 20.91 -10.67 -2.82
CA GLU A 246 21.63 -11.93 -2.94
C GLU A 246 21.34 -12.62 -4.28
N LEU A 247 20.06 -12.73 -4.66
CA LEU A 247 19.65 -13.34 -5.93
C LEU A 247 20.19 -12.55 -7.13
N ALA A 248 20.09 -11.22 -7.09
CA ALA A 248 20.63 -10.37 -8.15
C ALA A 248 22.15 -10.51 -8.29
N PHE A 249 22.87 -10.59 -7.18
CA PHE A 249 24.32 -10.83 -7.20
C PHE A 249 24.64 -12.16 -7.88
N LYS A 250 24.01 -13.27 -7.47
CA LYS A 250 24.19 -14.60 -8.10
C LYS A 250 23.88 -14.58 -9.60
N CYS A 251 22.79 -13.92 -10.00
CA CYS A 251 22.43 -13.83 -11.42
C CYS A 251 23.43 -12.99 -12.24
N ILE A 252 24.12 -12.03 -11.62
CA ILE A 252 25.22 -11.30 -12.27
C ILE A 252 26.45 -12.23 -12.41
N GLU A 253 26.75 -13.05 -11.40
CA GLU A 253 27.85 -14.03 -11.48
C GLU A 253 27.62 -15.06 -12.60
N ASP A 254 26.37 -15.49 -12.78
CA ASP A 254 25.94 -16.48 -13.79
C ASP A 254 25.69 -15.89 -15.20
N ASP A 255 25.96 -14.59 -15.41
CA ASP A 255 25.72 -13.83 -16.66
C ASP A 255 24.25 -13.88 -17.16
N ILE A 256 23.31 -13.95 -16.21
CA ILE A 256 21.87 -13.80 -16.48
C ILE A 256 21.48 -12.31 -16.39
N CYS A 257 22.10 -11.59 -15.46
CA CYS A 257 21.89 -10.16 -15.22
C CYS A 257 23.17 -9.35 -15.40
N TYR A 258 23.02 -8.03 -15.52
CA TYR A 258 24.14 -7.09 -15.57
C TYR A 258 23.83 -5.79 -14.84
N LEU A 259 24.86 -5.04 -14.46
CA LEU A 259 24.70 -3.70 -13.90
C LEU A 259 24.44 -2.68 -15.02
N LYS A 260 23.33 -1.93 -14.94
CA LYS A 260 22.99 -0.90 -15.93
C LYS A 260 23.94 0.29 -15.88
N VAL A 261 24.45 0.61 -14.70
CA VAL A 261 25.31 1.77 -14.41
C VAL A 261 26.49 1.32 -13.55
N PRO A 262 27.69 1.89 -13.73
CA PRO A 262 28.82 1.58 -12.88
C PRO A 262 28.57 2.13 -11.47
N LEU A 263 28.57 1.24 -10.47
CA LEU A 263 28.28 1.59 -9.08
C LEU A 263 29.42 1.15 -8.17
N THR A 264 29.61 1.89 -7.07
CA THR A 264 30.54 1.48 -6.01
C THR A 264 29.87 0.48 -5.09
N ASN A 265 30.65 -0.48 -4.55
CA ASN A 265 30.14 -1.46 -3.58
C ASN A 265 29.45 -0.79 -2.40
N LYS A 266 30.01 0.32 -1.89
CA LYS A 266 29.41 1.07 -0.78
C LYS A 266 28.00 1.54 -1.13
N TYR A 267 27.83 2.16 -2.30
CA TYR A 267 26.54 2.73 -2.69
C TYR A 267 25.48 1.68 -2.94
N ILE A 268 25.77 0.66 -3.76
CA ILE A 268 24.78 -0.36 -4.12
C ILE A 268 24.39 -1.24 -2.93
N ASN A 269 25.32 -1.57 -2.03
CA ASN A 269 24.95 -2.34 -0.82
C ASN A 269 24.09 -1.51 0.14
N GLN A 270 24.25 -0.18 0.18
CA GLN A 270 23.43 0.71 1.03
C GLN A 270 22.09 1.08 0.41
N ASN A 271 22.01 1.22 -0.92
CA ASN A 271 20.82 1.70 -1.63
C ASN A 271 20.31 0.71 -2.69
N PHE A 272 20.55 -0.59 -2.50
CA PHE A 272 20.18 -1.63 -3.46
C PHE A 272 18.73 -1.48 -3.97
N SER A 273 18.58 -1.46 -5.28
CA SER A 273 17.31 -1.52 -6.01
C SER A 273 17.49 -2.38 -7.25
N MET A 274 16.45 -3.14 -7.60
CA MET A 274 16.40 -3.89 -8.86
C MET A 274 16.42 -2.98 -10.10
N ASP A 275 16.16 -1.68 -9.95
CA ASP A 275 16.27 -0.71 -11.04
C ASP A 275 17.70 -0.61 -11.58
N TYR A 276 18.72 -0.88 -10.76
CA TYR A 276 20.12 -0.92 -11.20
C TYR A 276 20.50 -2.19 -11.97
N ILE A 277 19.65 -3.21 -11.93
CA ILE A 277 19.91 -4.52 -12.52
C ILE A 277 19.21 -4.62 -13.87
N GLY A 278 19.98 -4.90 -14.92
CA GLY A 278 19.50 -5.22 -16.26
C GLY A 278 19.42 -6.73 -16.45
N ILE A 279 18.47 -7.18 -17.27
CA ILE A 279 18.26 -8.60 -17.60
C ILE A 279 18.79 -8.82 -19.02
N ASN A 280 19.58 -9.89 -19.23
CA ASN A 280 19.99 -10.28 -20.58
C ASN A 280 18.77 -10.85 -21.34
N PRO A 281 18.38 -10.30 -22.52
CA PRO A 281 17.15 -10.69 -23.21
C PRO A 281 17.06 -12.19 -23.54
N GLU A 282 18.19 -12.81 -23.88
CA GLU A 282 18.26 -14.23 -24.25
C GLU A 282 18.01 -15.18 -23.06
N ARG A 283 18.19 -14.72 -21.82
CA ARG A 283 18.07 -15.52 -20.59
C ARG A 283 16.95 -15.03 -19.67
N LYS A 284 15.97 -14.32 -20.24
CA LYS A 284 14.83 -13.75 -19.50
C LYS A 284 13.97 -14.84 -18.85
N GLU A 285 13.77 -15.99 -19.49
CA GLU A 285 13.00 -17.10 -18.92
C GLU A 285 13.70 -17.72 -17.70
N GLU A 286 15.02 -17.90 -17.76
CA GLU A 286 15.82 -18.37 -16.62
C GLU A 286 15.73 -17.39 -15.45
N PHE A 287 15.82 -16.09 -15.73
CA PHE A 287 15.61 -15.05 -14.73
C PHE A 287 14.22 -15.14 -14.08
N LEU A 288 13.16 -15.23 -14.89
CA LEU A 288 11.78 -15.30 -14.37
C LEU A 288 11.58 -16.52 -13.47
N ASN A 289 12.17 -17.66 -13.80
CA ASN A 289 12.10 -18.87 -12.97
C ASN A 289 12.84 -18.71 -11.63
N ILE A 290 13.99 -18.01 -11.60
CA ILE A 290 14.74 -17.76 -10.36
C ILE A 290 13.98 -16.79 -9.44
N PHE A 291 13.30 -15.80 -10.04
CA PHE A 291 12.61 -14.74 -9.31
C PHE A 291 11.10 -14.95 -9.14
N ASP A 292 10.53 -16.08 -9.59
CA ASP A 292 9.07 -16.32 -9.61
C ASP A 292 8.40 -16.02 -8.26
N ASP A 293 9.01 -16.49 -7.16
CA ASP A 293 8.54 -16.28 -5.79
C ASP A 293 8.59 -14.80 -5.31
N TYR A 294 9.38 -13.97 -6.00
CA TYR A 294 9.68 -12.57 -5.68
C TYR A 294 9.12 -11.59 -6.70
N ILE A 295 8.35 -12.05 -7.69
CA ILE A 295 7.66 -11.20 -8.66
C ILE A 295 6.19 -11.13 -8.24
N ILE A 296 5.69 -9.91 -7.97
CA ILE A 296 4.26 -9.67 -7.74
C ILE A 296 3.49 -9.78 -9.06
N GLY A 297 4.10 -9.29 -10.15
CA GLY A 297 3.57 -9.39 -11.50
C GLY A 297 4.28 -8.44 -12.45
N VAL A 298 3.82 -8.41 -13.70
CA VAL A 298 4.31 -7.50 -14.72
C VAL A 298 3.28 -6.38 -14.93
N ARG A 299 3.70 -5.14 -14.74
CA ARG A 299 2.87 -3.95 -14.99
C ARG A 299 2.93 -3.60 -16.46
N GLU A 300 1.83 -3.78 -17.16
CA GLU A 300 1.70 -3.34 -18.54
C GLU A 300 1.42 -1.83 -18.57
N SER A 301 2.28 -1.05 -19.25
CA SER A 301 1.95 0.33 -19.57
C SER A 301 1.24 0.37 -20.90
N THR A 302 -0.02 0.80 -20.87
CA THR A 302 -0.82 1.04 -22.08
C THR A 302 -0.86 2.53 -22.37
N ARG A 303 -0.37 2.94 -23.54
CA ARG A 303 -0.40 4.33 -23.98
C ARG A 303 -1.43 4.52 -25.09
N LEU A 304 -2.35 5.47 -24.90
CA LEU A 304 -3.28 5.87 -25.96
C LEU A 304 -2.55 6.80 -26.94
N LEU A 305 -2.33 6.34 -28.17
CA LEU A 305 -1.70 7.14 -29.22
C LEU A 305 -2.71 8.02 -29.95
N TYR A 306 -3.93 7.51 -30.15
CA TYR A 306 -5.00 8.21 -30.86
C TYR A 306 -6.37 7.74 -30.37
N ASN A 307 -7.34 8.65 -30.26
CA ASN A 307 -8.74 8.34 -29.90
C ASN A 307 -9.65 9.47 -30.38
N ASN A 308 -9.99 9.47 -31.67
CA ASN A 308 -10.88 10.48 -32.23
C ASN A 308 -11.61 9.96 -33.49
N PHE A 309 -12.58 10.72 -33.98
CA PHE A 309 -13.19 10.48 -35.28
C PHE A 309 -12.20 10.83 -36.41
N ALA A 310 -12.13 9.95 -37.42
CA ALA A 310 -11.37 10.20 -38.62
C ALA A 310 -12.16 11.18 -39.50
N ASN A 311 -11.65 12.40 -39.64
CA ASN A 311 -12.26 13.44 -40.47
C ASN A 311 -11.81 13.36 -41.94
N ASP A 312 -10.67 12.70 -42.20
CA ASP A 312 -10.05 12.58 -43.51
C ASP A 312 -10.16 11.14 -44.04
N SER A 313 -10.14 10.98 -45.37
CA SER A 313 -10.14 9.68 -46.07
C SER A 313 -8.89 8.85 -45.81
N SER A 314 -7.85 9.46 -45.24
CA SER A 314 -6.61 8.82 -44.80
C SER A 314 -6.12 9.45 -43.50
N LEU A 315 -5.84 8.66 -42.47
CA LEU A 315 -5.29 9.11 -41.19
C LEU A 315 -3.85 8.58 -41.04
N LYS A 316 -2.90 9.49 -40.83
CA LYS A 316 -1.50 9.16 -40.52
C LYS A 316 -1.23 9.33 -39.04
N ILE A 317 -0.80 8.28 -38.36
CA ILE A 317 -0.40 8.34 -36.94
C ILE A 317 1.10 8.05 -36.85
N PRO A 318 1.94 9.01 -36.39
CA PRO A 318 3.35 8.76 -36.19
C PRO A 318 3.55 7.74 -35.06
N LEU A 319 4.30 6.69 -35.36
CA LEU A 319 4.65 5.63 -34.43
C LEU A 319 6.11 5.85 -33.99
N LYS A 320 6.32 6.24 -32.73
CA LYS A 320 7.68 6.24 -32.18
C LYS A 320 8.13 4.79 -32.05
N ILE A 321 9.23 4.42 -32.69
CA ILE A 321 9.88 3.13 -32.47
C ILE A 321 10.67 3.26 -31.17
N SER A 322 10.11 2.74 -30.08
CA SER A 322 10.89 2.45 -28.88
C SER A 322 11.05 0.93 -28.78
N ASN A 323 12.26 0.48 -28.44
CA ASN A 323 12.59 -0.94 -28.29
C ASN A 323 11.69 -1.69 -27.29
N ASP A 324 10.95 -0.95 -26.46
CA ASP A 324 10.10 -1.48 -25.39
C ASP A 324 8.64 -1.77 -25.81
N VAL A 325 8.26 -1.61 -27.09
CA VAL A 325 6.86 -1.78 -27.55
C VAL A 325 6.63 -3.20 -28.08
N ILE A 326 5.74 -3.96 -27.42
CA ILE A 326 5.42 -5.34 -27.84
C ILE A 326 4.29 -5.36 -28.88
N LYS A 327 3.16 -4.71 -28.58
CA LYS A 327 1.94 -4.81 -29.39
C LYS A 327 1.21 -3.46 -29.43
N ARG A 328 0.49 -3.19 -30.51
CA ARG A 328 -0.44 -2.06 -30.60
C ARG A 328 -1.81 -2.58 -31.02
N ASP A 329 -2.83 -2.27 -30.24
CA ASP A 329 -4.21 -2.56 -30.59
C ASP A 329 -4.82 -1.33 -31.29
N ILE A 330 -5.42 -1.56 -32.44
CA ILE A 330 -6.08 -0.53 -33.26
C ILE A 330 -7.55 -0.94 -33.36
N VAL A 331 -8.42 -0.17 -32.71
CA VAL A 331 -9.87 -0.36 -32.76
C VAL A 331 -10.48 0.70 -33.67
N ILE A 332 -11.21 0.26 -34.69
CA ILE A 332 -11.91 1.11 -35.63
C ILE A 332 -13.42 0.83 -35.50
N SER A 333 -14.14 1.76 -34.90
CA SER A 333 -15.59 1.72 -34.75
C SER A 333 -16.26 2.42 -35.91
N VAL A 334 -17.13 1.71 -36.64
CA VAL A 334 -17.95 2.29 -37.73
C VAL A 334 -19.29 2.72 -37.16
N TYR A 335 -19.66 3.96 -37.41
CA TYR A 335 -20.95 4.54 -37.05
C TYR A 335 -21.80 4.75 -38.30
N ILE A 336 -23.10 4.55 -38.17
CA ILE A 336 -24.10 4.90 -39.18
C ILE A 336 -25.14 5.81 -38.53
N ASN A 337 -25.32 7.03 -39.07
CA ASN A 337 -26.26 8.02 -38.52
C ASN A 337 -26.13 8.26 -37.00
N GLY A 338 -24.90 8.18 -36.48
CA GLY A 338 -24.58 8.36 -35.05
C GLY A 338 -24.71 7.11 -34.16
N MET A 339 -25.11 5.95 -34.70
CA MET A 339 -25.17 4.67 -33.99
C MET A 339 -24.01 3.75 -34.39
N ILE A 340 -23.46 2.99 -33.44
CA ILE A 340 -22.37 2.03 -33.70
C ILE A 340 -22.93 0.88 -34.56
N LEU A 341 -22.38 0.72 -35.76
CA LEU A 341 -22.67 -0.39 -36.65
C LEU A 341 -21.83 -1.63 -36.26
N LYS A 342 -20.51 -1.45 -36.16
CA LYS A 342 -19.56 -2.54 -35.89
C LYS A 342 -18.18 -2.03 -35.48
N ASP A 343 -17.50 -2.79 -34.62
CA ASP A 343 -16.11 -2.57 -34.21
C ASP A 343 -15.17 -3.57 -34.91
N TYR A 344 -14.05 -3.06 -35.41
CA TYR A 344 -12.97 -3.85 -36.00
C TYR A 344 -11.70 -3.68 -35.17
N ASN A 345 -11.12 -4.78 -34.71
CA ASN A 345 -9.93 -4.81 -33.86
C ASN A 345 -8.75 -5.36 -34.66
N TYR A 346 -7.71 -4.57 -34.86
CA TYR A 346 -6.44 -4.99 -35.47
C TYR A 346 -5.36 -5.01 -34.39
N VAL A 347 -4.45 -5.97 -34.45
CA VAL A 347 -3.29 -6.06 -33.57
C VAL A 347 -2.03 -5.93 -34.42
N TYR A 348 -1.17 -4.98 -34.10
CA TYR A 348 0.16 -4.82 -34.68
C TYR A 348 1.21 -5.38 -33.72
N LYS A 349 2.00 -6.37 -34.16
CA LYS A 349 3.06 -6.99 -33.36
C LYS A 349 4.25 -7.30 -34.27
N ASN A 350 5.46 -6.92 -33.84
CA ASN A 350 6.72 -7.26 -34.54
C ASN A 350 6.78 -6.91 -36.04
N GLY A 351 6.16 -5.82 -36.49
CA GLY A 351 6.17 -5.43 -37.91
C GLY A 351 5.03 -6.00 -38.77
N GLU A 352 4.14 -6.83 -38.20
CA GLU A 352 3.01 -7.43 -38.91
C GLU A 352 1.66 -7.07 -38.27
N ILE A 353 0.60 -6.98 -39.10
CA ILE A 353 -0.79 -6.75 -38.67
C ILE A 353 -1.57 -8.05 -38.83
N ASP A 354 -2.29 -8.45 -37.78
CA ASP A 354 -2.92 -9.78 -37.66
C ASP A 354 -4.17 -9.99 -38.55
N ILE A 355 -4.67 -8.96 -39.25
CA ILE A 355 -5.92 -9.01 -40.05
C ILE A 355 -5.78 -8.26 -41.39
N ASP A 356 -6.25 -8.88 -42.47
CA ASP A 356 -6.33 -8.30 -43.82
C ASP A 356 -7.35 -7.15 -43.94
N ASN A 357 -7.07 -6.21 -44.84
CA ASN A 357 -7.92 -5.04 -45.15
C ASN A 357 -9.39 -5.43 -45.44
N ILE A 358 -10.33 -4.73 -44.80
CA ILE A 358 -11.75 -5.06 -44.84
C ILE A 358 -12.43 -4.34 -46.01
N LYS A 359 -13.05 -5.12 -46.90
CA LYS A 359 -13.85 -4.62 -48.03
C LYS A 359 -15.27 -5.13 -47.90
N THR A 360 -16.21 -4.24 -47.59
CA THR A 360 -17.65 -4.54 -47.60
C THR A 360 -18.34 -3.86 -48.78
N GLU A 361 -19.60 -4.16 -49.02
CA GLU A 361 -20.37 -3.51 -50.09
C GLU A 361 -20.53 -1.99 -49.87
N GLN A 362 -20.43 -1.52 -48.63
CA GLN A 362 -20.74 -0.15 -48.21
C GLN A 362 -19.49 0.70 -47.93
N TYR A 363 -18.43 0.09 -47.39
CA TYR A 363 -17.18 0.78 -47.05
C TYR A 363 -15.96 -0.15 -47.12
N ASN A 364 -14.78 0.46 -47.35
CA ASN A 364 -13.47 -0.18 -47.29
C ASN A 364 -12.63 0.47 -46.18
N ILE A 365 -11.96 -0.35 -45.39
CA ILE A 365 -10.99 0.06 -44.38
C ILE A 365 -9.67 -0.63 -44.72
N SER A 366 -8.60 0.14 -44.92
CA SER A 366 -7.25 -0.41 -45.04
C SER A 366 -6.30 0.13 -43.98
N VAL A 367 -5.53 -0.77 -43.38
CA VAL A 367 -4.56 -0.48 -42.33
C VAL A 367 -3.19 -0.90 -42.85
N ASN A 368 -2.32 0.06 -43.12
CA ASN A 368 -0.97 -0.16 -43.66
C ASN A 368 0.08 0.54 -42.78
N ILE A 369 1.34 0.13 -42.89
CA ILE A 369 2.45 0.74 -42.18
C ILE A 369 3.52 1.15 -43.18
N GLU A 370 3.96 2.41 -43.11
CA GLU A 370 5.08 2.95 -43.89
C GLU A 370 6.27 3.22 -42.97
N THR A 371 7.45 2.77 -43.39
CA THR A 371 8.74 3.07 -42.74
C THR A 371 9.49 4.09 -43.58
N ASN A 372 9.75 5.28 -43.04
CA ASN A 372 10.60 6.27 -43.70
C ASN A 372 12.03 6.18 -43.17
N ASN A 373 12.95 5.76 -44.03
CA ASN A 373 14.39 5.75 -43.75
C ASN A 373 15.03 7.03 -44.30
N SER A 374 14.98 8.11 -43.53
CA SER A 374 15.83 9.30 -43.77
C SER A 374 16.90 9.38 -42.68
N ASN A 375 18.14 9.68 -43.10
CA ASN A 375 19.36 9.60 -42.30
C ASN A 375 19.20 10.16 -40.87
N GLU A 376 19.51 9.29 -39.89
CA GLU A 376 19.62 9.47 -38.43
C GLU A 376 18.41 9.19 -37.51
N LYS A 377 17.16 9.00 -38.00
CA LYS A 377 16.07 8.41 -37.19
C LYS A 377 15.11 7.57 -38.05
N MET A 378 14.88 6.30 -37.68
CA MET A 378 13.79 5.51 -38.26
C MET A 378 12.45 5.98 -37.65
N GLU A 379 11.54 6.46 -38.50
CA GLU A 379 10.17 6.80 -38.10
C GLU A 379 9.17 5.91 -38.85
N GLU A 380 8.38 5.15 -38.07
CA GLU A 380 7.26 4.36 -38.57
C GLU A 380 5.97 5.20 -38.57
N PHE A 381 5.13 5.05 -39.58
CA PHE A 381 3.82 5.68 -39.64
C PHE A 381 2.73 4.62 -39.85
N LEU A 382 1.68 4.67 -39.03
CA LEU A 382 0.45 3.91 -39.25
C LEU A 382 -0.46 4.70 -40.17
N LEU A 383 -0.78 4.12 -41.33
CA LEU A 383 -1.68 4.66 -42.34
C LEU A 383 -3.02 3.92 -42.30
N LEU A 384 -4.07 4.68 -42.08
CA LEU A 384 -5.44 4.17 -42.01
C LEU A 384 -6.27 4.85 -43.08
N ASP A 385 -6.64 4.14 -44.14
CA ASP A 385 -7.50 4.68 -45.20
C ASP A 385 -8.93 4.19 -45.05
N PHE A 386 -9.87 5.12 -45.18
CA PHE A 386 -11.30 4.90 -45.06
C PHE A 386 -11.98 5.35 -46.37
N LYS A 387 -12.59 4.42 -47.11
CA LYS A 387 -13.33 4.74 -48.34
C LYS A 387 -14.78 4.25 -48.24
N THR A 388 -15.73 5.18 -48.18
CA THR A 388 -17.16 4.90 -48.37
C THR A 388 -17.44 4.80 -49.87
N ARG A 389 -18.28 3.84 -50.31
CA ARG A 389 -18.68 3.75 -51.72
C ARG A 389 -19.86 4.69 -51.97
N GLU A 390 -19.74 5.58 -52.95
CA GLU A 390 -20.80 6.51 -53.36
C GLU A 390 -22.02 5.72 -53.87
N ASN A 391 -23.03 5.51 -53.01
CA ASN A 391 -24.45 5.26 -53.36
C ASN A 391 -25.36 4.90 -52.14
N THR A 392 -25.01 5.27 -50.91
CA THR A 392 -25.84 5.00 -49.74
C THR A 392 -26.40 6.31 -49.14
N GLU A 393 -27.71 6.38 -48.87
CA GLU A 393 -28.35 7.53 -48.16
C GLU A 393 -27.86 7.67 -46.70
N ASP A 394 -27.14 6.66 -46.20
CA ASP A 394 -26.64 6.61 -44.84
C ASP A 394 -25.26 7.27 -44.66
N ASN A 395 -25.11 8.07 -43.60
CA ASN A 395 -23.86 8.75 -43.27
C ASN A 395 -22.98 7.85 -42.38
N TYR A 396 -21.86 7.37 -42.95
CA TYR A 396 -20.89 6.55 -42.24
C TYR A 396 -19.74 7.39 -41.68
N THR A 397 -19.45 7.25 -40.39
CA THR A 397 -18.28 7.87 -39.75
C THR A 397 -17.42 6.84 -39.03
N PHE A 398 -16.10 7.06 -38.98
CA PHE A 398 -15.15 6.13 -38.40
C PHE A 398 -14.51 6.74 -37.17
N LYS A 399 -14.52 6.02 -36.04
CA LYS A 399 -13.77 6.40 -34.84
C LYS A 399 -12.61 5.45 -34.66
N VAL A 400 -11.40 6.01 -34.58
CA VAL A 400 -10.17 5.23 -34.45
C VAL A 400 -9.64 5.39 -33.04
N LYS A 401 -9.27 4.27 -32.41
CA LYS A 401 -8.57 4.20 -31.14
C LYS A 401 -7.32 3.36 -31.31
N VAL A 402 -6.14 3.93 -31.10
CA VAL A 402 -4.85 3.22 -31.15
C VAL A 402 -4.24 3.21 -29.76
N THR A 403 -4.00 2.01 -29.23
CA THR A 403 -3.39 1.77 -27.92
C THR A 403 -2.12 0.96 -28.07
N GLU A 404 -1.02 1.48 -27.54
CA GLU A 404 0.30 0.85 -27.53
C GLU A 404 0.54 0.16 -26.20
N HIS A 405 1.11 -1.04 -26.23
CA HIS A 405 1.45 -1.84 -25.06
C HIS A 405 2.95 -2.09 -25.00
N SER A 406 3.55 -1.73 -23.88
CA SER A 406 4.99 -1.92 -23.60
C SER A 406 5.34 -3.33 -23.12
N GLU A 407 6.63 -3.66 -23.07
CA GLU A 407 7.20 -4.91 -22.56
C GLU A 407 6.87 -5.23 -21.09
N GLY A 408 6.36 -4.23 -20.38
CA GLY A 408 5.86 -4.33 -19.04
C GLY A 408 6.97 -4.26 -17.99
N LYS A 409 6.74 -3.49 -16.93
CA LYS A 409 7.70 -3.34 -15.82
C LYS A 409 7.48 -4.47 -14.82
N ILE A 410 8.51 -5.27 -14.56
CA ILE A 410 8.45 -6.30 -13.52
C ILE A 410 8.35 -5.61 -12.15
N ILE A 411 7.30 -5.93 -11.39
CA ILE A 411 7.11 -5.44 -10.03
C ILE A 411 7.58 -6.53 -9.08
N TYR A 412 8.69 -6.26 -8.41
CA TYR A 412 9.26 -7.16 -7.41
C TYR A 412 8.51 -7.05 -6.08
N ARG A 413 8.64 -8.10 -5.27
CA ARG A 413 8.05 -8.17 -3.95
C ARG A 413 8.74 -7.18 -3.02
N ASP A 414 7.97 -6.20 -2.60
CA ASP A 414 8.38 -5.15 -1.68
C ASP A 414 7.12 -4.65 -0.93
N LEU A 415 7.31 -3.73 0.01
CA LEU A 415 6.23 -3.02 0.68
C LEU A 415 6.66 -1.58 1.00
N GLY A 416 5.71 -0.63 0.93
CA GLY A 416 5.90 0.74 1.37
C GLY A 416 5.27 0.99 2.74
N ILE A 417 5.83 1.92 3.51
CA ILE A 417 5.34 2.26 4.86
C ILE A 417 5.35 3.78 5.03
N THR A 418 4.21 4.37 5.39
CA THR A 418 4.13 5.77 5.81
C THR A 418 3.60 5.84 7.23
N VAL A 419 4.31 6.52 8.12
CA VAL A 419 3.90 6.74 9.50
C VAL A 419 3.61 8.21 9.71
N VAL A 420 2.42 8.53 10.22
CA VAL A 420 1.95 9.88 10.51
C VAL A 420 1.63 9.97 11.99
N ALA A 421 2.24 10.92 12.70
CA ALA A 421 2.00 11.12 14.12
C ALA A 421 1.88 12.61 14.48
N PRO A 422 1.08 12.96 15.52
CA PRO A 422 0.98 14.34 16.00
C PRO A 422 2.26 14.81 16.70
N ASP A 423 3.07 13.88 17.23
CA ASP A 423 4.34 14.14 17.90
C ASP A 423 5.55 13.63 17.08
N GLY A 424 6.75 13.98 17.54
CA GLY A 424 8.00 13.48 16.95
C GLY A 424 8.47 12.13 17.49
N GLY A 425 7.81 11.57 18.51
CA GLY A 425 8.27 10.36 19.20
C GLY A 425 8.17 9.12 18.31
N LEU A 426 6.97 8.84 17.79
CA LEU A 426 6.77 7.69 16.90
C LEU A 426 7.58 7.78 15.59
N PRO A 427 7.66 8.93 14.89
CA PRO A 427 8.49 9.07 13.70
C PRO A 427 9.98 8.82 13.95
N GLU A 428 10.52 9.29 15.08
CA GLU A 428 11.92 9.06 15.46
C GLU A 428 12.21 7.59 15.76
N ASP A 429 11.32 6.91 16.49
CA ASP A 429 11.46 5.47 16.74
C ASP A 429 11.35 4.66 15.45
N THR A 430 10.47 5.07 14.54
CA THR A 430 10.32 4.48 13.21
C THR A 430 11.62 4.61 12.41
N PHE A 431 12.27 5.77 12.47
CA PHE A 431 13.57 6.00 11.83
C PHE A 431 14.67 5.08 12.37
N LYS A 432 14.72 4.88 13.69
CA LYS A 432 15.67 3.94 14.31
C LYS A 432 15.42 2.49 13.86
N ILE A 433 14.17 2.03 13.94
CA ILE A 433 13.76 0.68 13.52
C ILE A 433 14.09 0.44 12.03
N ALA A 434 13.83 1.43 11.17
CA ALA A 434 14.14 1.33 9.75
C ALA A 434 15.65 1.21 9.50
N ASN A 435 16.46 2.07 10.13
CA ASN A 435 17.92 2.05 9.97
C ASN A 435 18.55 0.75 10.47
N GLU A 436 18.07 0.20 11.58
CA GLU A 436 18.53 -1.11 12.11
C GLU A 436 18.23 -2.27 11.14
N ASN A 437 17.19 -2.14 10.31
CA ASN A 437 16.86 -3.11 9.27
C ASN A 437 17.44 -2.74 7.89
N GLY A 438 18.34 -1.74 7.82
CA GLY A 438 18.93 -1.27 6.58
C GLY A 438 17.92 -0.67 5.59
N VAL A 439 16.77 -0.19 6.05
CA VAL A 439 15.74 0.42 5.21
C VAL A 439 15.90 1.94 5.19
N LYS A 440 15.94 2.53 3.99
CA LYS A 440 15.92 3.98 3.83
C LYS A 440 14.53 4.54 4.16
N LEU A 441 14.49 5.52 5.07
CA LEU A 441 13.28 6.21 5.50
C LEU A 441 13.43 7.72 5.30
N HIS A 442 12.46 8.34 4.63
CA HIS A 442 12.38 9.79 4.52
C HIS A 442 11.70 10.36 5.76
N LYS A 443 12.39 11.22 6.51
CA LYS A 443 11.85 11.87 7.71
C LYS A 443 11.35 13.27 7.35
N ILE A 444 10.12 13.61 7.75
CA ILE A 444 9.55 14.96 7.63
C ILE A 444 9.17 15.42 9.03
N ASP A 445 9.80 16.49 9.52
CA ASP A 445 9.55 17.01 10.87
C ASP A 445 9.70 18.55 10.88
N PRO A 446 8.61 19.32 11.02
CA PRO A 446 8.64 20.79 11.02
C PRO A 446 9.17 21.36 12.35
N LYS A 447 10.37 20.94 12.76
CA LYS A 447 11.08 21.42 13.93
C LYS A 447 12.48 21.87 13.54
N ILE A 448 12.85 23.12 13.85
CA ILE A 448 14.14 23.73 13.47
C ILE A 448 15.33 22.82 13.84
N GLU A 449 15.37 22.32 15.07
CA GLU A 449 16.46 21.44 15.55
C GLU A 449 16.64 20.17 14.71
N GLU A 450 15.56 19.65 14.13
CA GLU A 450 15.62 18.47 13.26
C GLU A 450 16.02 18.88 11.83
N ILE A 451 15.58 20.05 11.35
CA ILE A 451 15.96 20.62 10.05
C ILE A 451 17.47 20.86 9.99
N GLU A 452 18.04 21.43 11.06
CA GLU A 452 19.48 21.73 11.16
C GLU A 452 20.38 20.48 11.09
N LYS A 453 19.84 19.29 11.42
CA LYS A 453 20.58 18.01 11.26
C LYS A 453 20.77 17.61 9.80
N GLY A 454 20.04 18.22 8.85
CA GLY A 454 20.19 18.02 7.42
C GLY A 454 19.56 16.74 6.85
N ASN A 455 18.86 15.95 7.67
CA ASN A 455 18.26 14.66 7.26
C ASN A 455 16.75 14.73 7.01
N ILE A 456 16.20 15.94 6.84
CA ILE A 456 14.77 16.16 6.62
C ILE A 456 14.45 16.23 5.14
N ALA A 457 13.47 15.44 4.74
CA ALA A 457 12.88 15.49 3.43
C ALA A 457 11.85 16.62 3.31
N LYS A 458 11.75 17.19 2.12
CA LYS A 458 10.83 18.27 1.77
C LYS A 458 9.67 17.71 0.95
N PHE A 459 8.55 18.40 0.91
CA PHE A 459 7.35 17.94 0.20
C PHE A 459 6.59 19.13 -0.40
N ASN A 460 6.49 19.19 -1.72
CA ASN A 460 5.73 20.24 -2.40
C ASN A 460 4.31 19.74 -2.74
N PRO A 461 3.26 20.28 -2.10
CA PRO A 461 1.87 19.83 -2.28
C PRO A 461 1.30 20.16 -3.66
N LEU A 462 1.89 21.11 -4.39
CA LEU A 462 1.44 21.46 -5.74
C LEU A 462 1.79 20.39 -6.78
N MET A 463 2.75 19.52 -6.46
CA MET A 463 3.26 18.50 -7.39
C MET A 463 2.46 17.20 -7.39
N VAL A 464 1.36 17.14 -6.64
CA VAL A 464 0.58 15.92 -6.46
C VAL A 464 -0.43 15.72 -7.59
N GLY A 465 -0.46 14.52 -8.20
CA GLY A 465 -1.52 14.12 -9.14
C GLY A 465 -1.61 15.01 -10.39
N THR A 466 -2.83 15.32 -10.87
CA THR A 466 -3.04 16.25 -12.00
C THR A 466 -3.21 17.69 -11.50
N PRO A 467 -3.00 18.73 -12.36
CA PRO A 467 -3.15 20.13 -11.94
C PRO A 467 -4.49 20.44 -11.27
N GLU A 468 -5.58 19.84 -11.76
CA GLU A 468 -6.90 19.98 -11.19
C GLU A 468 -6.98 19.39 -9.78
N LYS A 469 -6.41 18.19 -9.56
CA LYS A 469 -6.41 17.54 -8.24
C LYS A 469 -5.55 18.28 -7.22
N ALA A 470 -4.36 18.74 -7.61
CA ALA A 470 -3.53 19.56 -6.71
C ALA A 470 -4.27 20.85 -6.32
N ALA A 471 -4.94 21.48 -7.29
CA ALA A 471 -5.73 22.66 -7.05
C ALA A 471 -6.91 22.39 -6.09
N ASP A 472 -7.58 21.26 -6.24
CA ASP A 472 -8.64 20.83 -5.32
C ASP A 472 -8.10 20.63 -3.90
N VAL A 473 -6.98 19.91 -3.73
CA VAL A 473 -6.33 19.71 -2.41
C VAL A 473 -6.02 21.02 -1.73
N ILE A 474 -5.31 21.93 -2.41
CA ILE A 474 -4.93 23.22 -1.84
C ILE A 474 -6.16 24.05 -1.49
N SER A 475 -7.18 24.03 -2.35
CA SER A 475 -8.43 24.76 -2.08
C SER A 475 -9.19 24.20 -0.87
N SER A 476 -9.33 22.87 -0.74
CA SER A 476 -10.00 22.23 0.39
C SER A 476 -9.29 22.51 1.72
N ILE A 477 -7.95 22.53 1.73
CA ILE A 477 -7.17 22.85 2.93
C ILE A 477 -7.38 24.30 3.35
N LEU A 478 -7.30 25.23 2.41
CA LEU A 478 -7.45 26.66 2.72
C LEU A 478 -8.88 26.97 3.20
N VAL A 479 -9.89 26.26 2.71
CA VAL A 479 -11.26 26.32 3.26
C VAL A 479 -11.32 25.74 4.67
N ALA A 480 -10.68 24.60 4.92
CA ALA A 480 -10.63 24.00 6.24
C ALA A 480 -9.94 24.91 7.27
N MET A 481 -8.92 25.66 6.83
CA MET A 481 -8.28 26.71 7.62
C MET A 481 -9.23 27.89 7.87
N GLU A 482 -9.99 28.34 6.88
CA GLU A 482 -11.00 29.41 7.02
C GLU A 482 -12.07 29.06 8.06
N GLN A 483 -12.68 27.87 7.96
CA GLN A 483 -13.73 27.41 8.86
C GLN A 483 -13.26 27.25 10.32
N SER A 484 -11.96 26.98 10.53
CA SER A 484 -11.38 26.88 11.87
C SER A 484 -11.25 28.22 12.61
N THR A 485 -11.38 29.34 11.89
CA THR A 485 -11.19 30.70 12.43
C THR A 485 -12.48 31.46 12.78
N GLY A 486 -13.68 30.95 12.44
CA GLY A 486 -14.95 31.55 12.87
C GLY A 486 -16.21 30.85 12.32
N LYS A 487 -17.29 30.81 13.12
CA LYS A 487 -18.56 30.10 12.80
C LYS A 487 -19.43 30.78 11.72
N ASP A 488 -19.04 31.93 11.19
CA ASP A 488 -19.84 32.73 10.24
C ASP A 488 -19.05 33.11 8.96
N ALA A 489 -18.35 32.16 8.33
CA ALA A 489 -17.77 32.39 7.01
C ALA A 489 -18.90 32.46 5.96
N ASN A 490 -18.97 33.56 5.19
CA ASN A 490 -19.99 33.72 4.14
C ASN A 490 -19.72 32.72 3.01
N PRO A 491 -20.67 31.79 2.71
CA PRO A 491 -20.49 30.78 1.67
C PRO A 491 -20.15 31.36 0.30
N TYR A 492 -20.57 32.59 0.00
CA TYR A 492 -20.22 33.28 -1.24
C TYR A 492 -18.71 33.59 -1.34
N PHE A 493 -18.10 34.09 -0.26
CA PHE A 493 -16.68 34.44 -0.24
C PHE A 493 -15.81 33.17 -0.25
N THR A 494 -16.17 32.15 0.53
CA THR A 494 -15.47 30.85 0.53
C THR A 494 -15.47 30.22 -0.87
N ASN A 495 -16.61 30.20 -1.58
CA ASN A 495 -16.67 29.68 -2.94
C ASN A 495 -15.85 30.50 -3.95
N ALA A 496 -15.82 31.82 -3.80
CA ALA A 496 -15.00 32.69 -4.65
C ALA A 496 -13.50 32.46 -4.42
N SER A 497 -13.09 32.25 -3.17
CA SER A 497 -11.70 31.95 -2.80
C SER A 497 -11.25 30.59 -3.30
N ILE A 498 -12.07 29.54 -3.13
CA ILE A 498 -11.84 28.21 -3.72
C ILE A 498 -11.58 28.34 -5.22
N ARG A 499 -12.46 29.06 -5.92
CA ARG A 499 -12.35 29.23 -7.38
C ARG A 499 -11.07 29.98 -7.78
N ALA A 500 -10.71 31.03 -7.05
CA ALA A 500 -9.50 31.81 -7.31
C ALA A 500 -8.23 30.96 -7.15
N ILE A 501 -8.10 30.29 -6.02
CA ILE A 501 -6.95 29.45 -5.68
C ILE A 501 -6.85 28.27 -6.64
N ARG A 502 -7.98 27.60 -6.89
CA ARG A 502 -8.00 26.43 -7.77
C ARG A 502 -7.49 26.80 -9.17
N ASN A 503 -8.02 27.88 -9.75
CA ASN A 503 -7.59 28.35 -11.07
C ASN A 503 -6.12 28.80 -11.06
N LEU A 504 -5.64 29.39 -9.96
CA LEU A 504 -4.26 29.86 -9.82
C LEU A 504 -3.27 28.70 -9.76
N VAL A 505 -3.55 27.69 -8.95
CA VAL A 505 -2.72 26.47 -8.86
C VAL A 505 -2.66 25.77 -10.21
N ILE A 506 -3.79 25.67 -10.93
CA ILE A 506 -3.82 25.10 -12.28
C ILE A 506 -2.92 25.89 -13.22
N LEU A 507 -3.08 27.23 -13.25
CA LEU A 507 -2.31 28.10 -14.12
C LEU A 507 -0.81 27.93 -13.87
N LEU A 508 -0.40 28.12 -12.62
CA LEU A 508 1.00 28.01 -12.20
C LEU A 508 1.59 26.64 -12.53
N ARG A 509 0.88 25.55 -12.24
CA ARG A 509 1.42 24.21 -12.49
C ARG A 509 1.67 23.91 -13.97
N VAL A 510 0.89 24.52 -14.86
CA VAL A 510 1.03 24.32 -16.32
C VAL A 510 2.10 25.24 -16.92
N THR A 511 2.18 26.49 -16.46
CA THR A 511 3.00 27.53 -17.12
C THR A 511 4.32 27.80 -16.41
N TYR A 512 4.39 27.66 -15.09
CA TYR A 512 5.59 27.96 -14.31
C TYR A 512 6.80 27.08 -14.69
N PRO A 513 6.65 25.74 -14.87
CA PRO A 513 7.77 24.91 -15.35
C PRO A 513 8.25 25.30 -16.75
N LYS A 514 7.36 25.83 -17.60
CA LYS A 514 7.72 26.29 -18.95
C LYS A 514 8.48 27.61 -18.94
N LEU A 515 8.06 28.56 -18.10
CA LEU A 515 8.66 29.89 -18.02
C LEU A 515 9.95 29.93 -17.20
N ARG A 516 9.99 29.17 -16.10
CA ARG A 516 11.05 29.28 -15.08
C ARG A 516 11.93 28.03 -14.99
N GLY A 517 11.58 26.94 -15.66
CA GLY A 517 12.34 25.68 -15.64
C GLY A 517 12.33 24.94 -14.29
N LYS A 518 11.45 25.34 -13.36
CA LYS A 518 11.33 24.78 -12.00
C LYS A 518 9.86 24.57 -11.63
N ASN A 519 9.58 23.87 -10.53
CA ASN A 519 8.21 23.69 -10.07
C ASN A 519 7.71 24.90 -9.27
N PRO A 520 6.42 25.28 -9.40
CA PRO A 520 5.83 26.31 -8.56
C PRO A 520 5.71 25.83 -7.11
N THR A 521 5.74 26.79 -6.19
CA THR A 521 5.61 26.59 -4.74
C THR A 521 4.43 27.39 -4.18
N LEU A 522 4.08 27.16 -2.91
CA LEU A 522 3.04 27.95 -2.24
C LEU A 522 3.43 29.43 -2.08
N LEU A 523 4.73 29.76 -2.10
CA LEU A 523 5.18 31.16 -2.12
C LEU A 523 4.78 31.84 -3.44
N ASP A 524 4.96 31.16 -4.58
CA ASP A 524 4.56 31.72 -5.88
C ASP A 524 3.05 31.94 -5.97
N VAL A 525 2.26 31.06 -5.33
CA VAL A 525 0.81 31.23 -5.18
C VAL A 525 0.52 32.50 -4.37
N LEU A 526 1.18 32.67 -3.21
CA LEU A 526 1.00 33.84 -2.35
C LEU A 526 1.41 35.14 -3.05
N ASP A 527 2.51 35.14 -3.80
CA ASP A 527 3.02 36.31 -4.52
C ASP A 527 2.03 36.81 -5.59
N ILE A 528 1.38 35.90 -6.33
CA ILE A 528 0.36 36.29 -7.30
C ILE A 528 -0.93 36.77 -6.62
N LEU A 529 -1.31 36.17 -5.48
CA LEU A 529 -2.47 36.64 -4.72
C LEU A 529 -2.23 38.04 -4.14
N ASN A 530 -0.99 38.36 -3.74
CA ASN A 530 -0.59 39.70 -3.29
C ASN A 530 -0.48 40.70 -4.44
N ASN A 531 -0.05 40.26 -5.64
CA ASN A 531 0.05 41.09 -6.83
C ASN A 531 -0.64 40.46 -8.04
N PHE A 532 -1.92 40.78 -8.22
CA PHE A 532 -2.73 40.27 -9.33
C PHE A 532 -2.20 40.61 -10.72
N ASN A 533 -1.40 41.68 -10.87
CA ASN A 533 -0.88 42.04 -12.18
C ASN A 533 0.15 41.03 -12.69
N SER A 534 0.84 40.32 -11.78
CA SER A 534 1.83 39.31 -12.12
C SER A 534 1.24 38.10 -12.85
N VAL A 535 -0.09 37.92 -12.82
CA VAL A 535 -0.74 36.77 -13.48
C VAL A 535 -0.68 36.84 -15.01
N ARG A 536 -0.48 38.03 -15.58
CA ARG A 536 -0.56 38.27 -17.04
C ARG A 536 0.46 37.46 -17.82
N GLU A 537 1.72 37.41 -17.37
CA GLU A 537 2.80 36.65 -18.00
C GLU A 537 2.42 35.17 -18.15
N TYR A 538 1.80 34.59 -17.11
CA TYR A 538 1.36 33.20 -17.10
C TYR A 538 0.16 32.94 -18.02
N VAL A 539 -0.81 33.86 -18.08
CA VAL A 539 -1.97 33.74 -18.97
C VAL A 539 -1.54 33.84 -20.43
N GLU A 540 -0.66 34.79 -20.76
CA GLU A 540 -0.11 34.97 -22.11
C GLU A 540 0.67 33.72 -22.56
N GLU A 541 1.47 33.12 -21.67
CA GLU A 541 2.16 31.86 -21.96
C GLU A 541 1.19 30.72 -22.27
N LEU A 542 0.06 30.66 -21.58
CA LEU A 542 -0.97 29.64 -21.82
C LEU A 542 -1.65 29.83 -23.18
N GLN A 543 -1.79 31.08 -23.64
CA GLN A 543 -2.38 31.44 -24.93
C GLN A 543 -1.44 31.20 -26.13
N LYS A 544 -0.13 31.07 -25.93
CA LYS A 544 0.83 30.77 -27.02
C LYS A 544 0.57 29.41 -27.69
N ASP A 545 0.07 28.43 -26.93
CA ASP A 545 -0.22 27.08 -27.42
C ASP A 545 -1.73 26.89 -27.62
N SER A 546 -2.17 26.76 -28.88
CA SER A 546 -3.59 26.63 -29.24
C SER A 546 -4.30 25.44 -28.58
N ARG A 547 -3.59 24.36 -28.22
CA ARG A 547 -4.20 23.21 -27.51
C ARG A 547 -4.45 23.52 -26.04
N LEU A 548 -3.50 24.18 -25.39
CA LEU A 548 -3.62 24.57 -23.99
C LEU A 548 -4.64 25.68 -23.80
N GLU A 549 -4.64 26.65 -24.70
CA GLU A 549 -5.65 27.71 -24.74
C GLU A 549 -7.07 27.13 -24.80
N LEU A 550 -7.31 26.14 -25.68
CA LEU A 550 -8.61 25.49 -25.79
C LEU A 550 -8.97 24.66 -24.55
N ARG A 551 -8.02 23.91 -23.98
CA ARG A 551 -8.24 23.11 -22.75
C ARG A 551 -8.57 23.97 -21.54
N TRP A 552 -7.89 25.11 -21.41
CA TRP A 552 -7.96 25.97 -20.22
C TRP A 552 -8.65 27.30 -20.46
N LYS A 553 -9.45 27.41 -21.53
CA LYS A 553 -10.20 28.62 -21.87
C LYS A 553 -10.99 29.20 -20.69
N SER A 554 -11.68 28.33 -19.92
CA SER A 554 -12.42 28.77 -18.73
C SER A 554 -11.53 29.34 -17.62
N VAL A 555 -10.27 28.90 -17.53
CA VAL A 555 -9.28 29.41 -16.57
C VAL A 555 -8.76 30.77 -17.05
N ILE A 556 -8.45 30.89 -18.34
CA ILE A 556 -8.07 32.16 -18.98
C ILE A 556 -9.17 33.22 -18.80
N ASP A 557 -10.41 32.91 -19.19
CA ASP A 557 -11.56 33.82 -19.09
C ASP A 557 -11.80 34.29 -17.65
N TYR A 558 -11.54 33.41 -16.67
CA TYR A 558 -11.60 33.76 -15.26
C TYR A 558 -10.53 34.78 -14.88
N PHE A 559 -9.26 34.58 -15.25
CA PHE A 559 -8.20 35.55 -14.94
C PHE A 559 -8.40 36.90 -15.64
N VAL A 560 -8.85 36.88 -16.90
CA VAL A 560 -9.18 38.10 -17.65
C VAL A 560 -10.29 38.89 -16.94
N SER A 561 -11.33 38.22 -16.43
CA SER A 561 -12.46 38.92 -15.77
C SER A 561 -12.23 39.25 -14.29
N SER A 562 -11.47 38.44 -13.56
CA SER A 562 -11.31 38.53 -12.10
C SER A 562 -9.94 39.03 -11.64
N PHE A 563 -8.89 38.99 -12.47
CA PHE A 563 -7.55 39.41 -12.05
C PHE A 563 -7.02 40.58 -12.87
N TYR A 564 -7.43 40.81 -14.12
CA TYR A 564 -6.91 41.93 -14.91
C TYR A 564 -7.40 43.29 -14.39
N PRO A 565 -6.61 44.37 -14.53
CA PRO A 565 -7.10 45.71 -14.22
C PRO A 565 -8.19 46.12 -15.21
N GLN A 566 -9.22 46.83 -14.75
CA GLN A 566 -10.23 47.37 -15.67
C GLN A 566 -9.58 48.39 -16.61
N PRO A 567 -9.81 48.28 -17.93
CA PRO A 567 -9.35 49.29 -18.87
C PRO A 567 -9.95 50.64 -18.51
N LYS A 568 -9.16 51.70 -18.69
CA LYS A 568 -9.56 53.08 -18.42
C LYS A 568 -9.58 53.86 -19.73
N ASP A 569 -10.62 54.67 -19.93
CA ASP A 569 -10.69 55.61 -21.05
C ASP A 569 -9.61 56.70 -20.91
N GLU A 570 -9.38 57.47 -21.98
CA GLU A 570 -8.49 58.65 -22.01
C GLU A 570 -8.78 59.68 -20.90
N LYS A 571 -9.97 59.63 -20.29
CA LYS A 571 -10.42 60.48 -19.17
C LYS A 571 -10.24 59.83 -17.79
N GLY A 572 -9.66 58.64 -17.70
CA GLY A 572 -9.40 57.91 -16.45
C GLY A 572 -10.59 57.15 -15.87
N ASN A 573 -11.72 57.10 -16.58
CA ASN A 573 -12.93 56.37 -16.16
C ASN A 573 -12.85 54.91 -16.60
N ASN A 574 -13.39 54.00 -15.80
CA ASN A 574 -13.41 52.58 -16.14
C ASN A 574 -14.34 52.31 -17.33
N VAL A 575 -13.86 51.49 -18.27
CA VAL A 575 -14.59 51.12 -19.48
C VAL A 575 -15.37 49.84 -19.22
N TYR A 576 -16.70 49.91 -19.33
CA TYR A 576 -17.61 48.79 -19.07
C TYR A 576 -17.97 47.98 -20.32
N THR A 577 -17.38 48.28 -21.48
CA THR A 577 -17.65 47.58 -22.76
C THR A 577 -16.88 46.27 -22.90
N THR A 578 -15.91 45.99 -22.02
CA THR A 578 -15.08 44.79 -22.02
C THR A 578 -15.33 43.95 -20.78
N ASN A 579 -15.23 42.63 -20.89
CA ASN A 579 -15.34 41.72 -19.74
C ASN A 579 -14.09 41.71 -18.84
N GLU A 580 -13.06 42.49 -19.18
CA GLU A 580 -11.79 42.55 -18.45
C GLU A 580 -11.92 43.26 -17.09
N GLY A 581 -11.42 42.63 -16.03
CA GLY A 581 -11.34 43.21 -14.69
C GLY A 581 -12.67 43.53 -14.00
N VAL A 582 -13.82 43.14 -14.58
CA VAL A 582 -15.17 43.41 -14.05
C VAL A 582 -15.33 42.92 -12.60
N ASN A 583 -14.73 41.76 -12.28
CA ASN A 583 -14.86 41.12 -10.97
C ASN A 583 -13.66 41.35 -10.04
N ARG A 584 -12.64 42.10 -10.47
CA ARG A 584 -11.36 42.20 -9.74
C ARG A 584 -11.49 42.63 -8.29
N LYS A 585 -12.27 43.67 -8.03
CA LYS A 585 -12.48 44.18 -6.66
C LYS A 585 -13.16 43.12 -5.77
N LYS A 586 -14.20 42.45 -6.27
CA LYS A 586 -14.92 41.40 -5.54
C LYS A 586 -14.02 40.20 -5.26
N THR A 587 -13.19 39.81 -6.23
CA THR A 587 -12.23 38.72 -6.07
C THR A 587 -11.18 39.08 -5.01
N ALA A 588 -10.60 40.28 -5.06
CA ALA A 588 -9.62 40.75 -4.06
C ALA A 588 -10.20 40.79 -2.64
N GLU A 589 -11.44 41.27 -2.47
CA GLU A 589 -12.14 41.27 -1.18
C GLU A 589 -12.40 39.84 -0.67
N ALA A 590 -12.78 38.92 -1.57
CA ALA A 590 -13.08 37.52 -1.22
C ALA A 590 -11.83 36.76 -0.73
N ILE A 591 -10.70 36.93 -1.40
CA ILE A 591 -9.49 36.13 -1.12
C ILE A 591 -8.63 36.68 0.02
N SER A 592 -8.90 37.90 0.49
CA SER A 592 -8.07 38.58 1.51
C SER A 592 -7.90 37.74 2.77
N GLY A 593 -8.97 37.08 3.24
CA GLY A 593 -8.91 36.16 4.38
C GLY A 593 -7.98 34.98 4.12
N THR A 594 -8.00 34.41 2.92
CA THR A 594 -7.16 33.27 2.56
C THR A 594 -5.69 33.64 2.36
N ILE A 595 -5.42 34.84 1.84
CA ILE A 595 -4.05 35.38 1.76
C ILE A 595 -3.43 35.42 3.16
N ASN A 596 -4.14 36.00 4.14
CA ASN A 596 -3.63 36.10 5.51
C ASN A 596 -3.34 34.73 6.14
N GLN A 597 -4.16 33.72 5.83
CA GLN A 597 -3.94 32.37 6.34
C GLN A 597 -2.75 31.68 5.70
N LEU A 598 -2.59 31.83 4.38
CA LEU A 598 -1.43 31.30 3.67
C LEU A 598 -0.15 32.01 4.10
N ASP A 599 -0.20 33.33 4.30
CA ASP A 599 0.90 34.14 4.81
C ASP A 599 1.29 33.72 6.24
N ASN A 600 0.31 33.49 7.13
CA ASN A 600 0.58 32.95 8.47
C ASN A 600 1.21 31.55 8.45
N LEU A 601 0.83 30.69 7.49
CA LEU A 601 1.40 29.35 7.33
C LEU A 601 2.85 29.42 6.82
N LEU A 602 3.09 30.23 5.79
CA LEU A 602 4.40 30.38 5.14
C LEU A 602 5.34 31.33 5.90
N GLY A 603 4.82 32.11 6.84
CA GLY A 603 5.59 32.93 7.77
C GLY A 603 6.39 32.11 8.77
N ARG A 604 6.01 30.83 8.99
CA ARG A 604 6.80 29.87 9.76
C ARG A 604 7.94 29.33 8.89
N GLU A 605 9.18 29.61 9.28
CA GLU A 605 10.37 29.20 8.54
C GLU A 605 10.44 27.68 8.36
N GLU A 606 10.01 26.91 9.37
CA GLU A 606 10.01 25.46 9.37
C GLU A 606 9.07 24.88 8.31
N LEU A 607 7.86 25.45 8.21
CA LEU A 607 6.85 25.02 7.24
C LEU A 607 7.23 25.47 5.83
N ARG A 608 7.74 26.70 5.69
CA ARG A 608 8.26 27.21 4.41
C ARG A 608 9.39 26.34 3.87
N TYR A 609 10.32 25.92 4.73
CA TYR A 609 11.44 25.05 4.34
C TYR A 609 10.97 23.69 3.81
N ILE A 610 9.94 23.10 4.42
CA ILE A 610 9.43 21.78 4.02
C ILE A 610 8.51 21.87 2.80
N LEU A 611 7.61 22.85 2.75
CA LEU A 611 6.51 22.91 1.77
C LEU A 611 6.86 23.64 0.47
N CYS A 612 7.82 24.57 0.50
CA CYS A 612 8.13 25.45 -0.62
C CYS A 612 9.44 25.09 -1.32
N ASP A 613 9.65 23.80 -1.57
CA ASP A 613 10.78 23.34 -2.36
C ASP A 613 10.40 23.12 -3.83
N ALA A 614 11.18 23.72 -4.73
CA ALA A 614 10.89 23.73 -6.16
C ALA A 614 11.57 22.57 -6.94
N GLU A 615 12.57 21.90 -6.37
CA GLU A 615 13.46 20.99 -7.12
C GLU A 615 13.63 19.61 -6.45
N GLU A 616 13.85 19.58 -5.14
CA GLU A 616 14.16 18.40 -4.33
C GLU A 616 12.96 17.86 -3.52
N GLY A 617 11.79 18.49 -3.63
CA GLY A 617 10.57 18.05 -2.95
C GLY A 617 10.18 16.62 -3.33
N LEU A 618 9.84 15.81 -2.34
CA LEU A 618 9.38 14.43 -2.54
C LEU A 618 8.12 14.40 -3.40
N ASN A 619 8.16 13.61 -4.46
CA ASN A 619 6.97 13.24 -5.22
C ASN A 619 6.34 11.98 -4.60
N LEU A 620 5.20 12.13 -3.93
CA LEU A 620 4.52 11.03 -3.25
C LEU A 620 4.10 9.90 -4.20
N SER A 621 3.82 10.21 -5.47
CA SER A 621 3.51 9.18 -6.47
C SER A 621 4.72 8.29 -6.74
N ASP A 622 5.92 8.86 -6.84
CA ASP A 622 7.16 8.10 -7.06
C ASP A 622 7.54 7.28 -5.82
N VAL A 623 7.34 7.85 -4.62
CA VAL A 623 7.54 7.14 -3.34
C VAL A 623 6.66 5.89 -3.29
N LEU A 624 5.38 6.02 -3.63
CA LEU A 624 4.44 4.90 -3.66
C LEU A 624 4.81 3.86 -4.73
N GLU A 625 5.22 4.29 -5.91
CA GLU A 625 5.62 3.39 -7.00
C GLU A 625 6.87 2.57 -6.65
N ARG A 626 7.83 3.19 -5.96
CA ARG A 626 9.10 2.55 -5.54
C ARG A 626 9.00 1.82 -4.21
N GLY A 627 7.85 1.87 -3.53
CA GLY A 627 7.70 1.28 -2.20
C GLY A 627 8.57 1.96 -1.13
N GLU A 628 8.91 3.24 -1.30
CA GLU A 628 9.72 3.98 -0.33
C GLU A 628 8.95 4.25 0.97
N CYS A 629 9.69 4.49 2.05
CA CYS A 629 9.11 4.69 3.37
C CYS A 629 9.18 6.16 3.81
N ILE A 630 8.16 6.64 4.51
CA ILE A 630 8.08 8.01 5.05
C ILE A 630 7.70 7.95 6.53
N ALA A 631 8.33 8.78 7.36
CA ALA A 631 7.85 9.09 8.70
C ALA A 631 7.67 10.59 8.86
N ILE A 632 6.45 11.02 9.19
CA ILE A 632 6.09 12.43 9.35
C ILE A 632 5.60 12.71 10.76
N ALA A 633 6.22 13.72 11.39
CA ALA A 633 5.71 14.36 12.59
C ALA A 633 4.93 15.61 12.17
N THR A 634 3.68 15.74 12.61
CA THR A 634 2.88 16.95 12.32
C THR A 634 2.95 18.02 13.38
N ARG A 635 3.63 17.74 14.51
CA ARG A 635 3.98 18.69 15.58
C ARG A 635 2.80 19.57 16.02
N GLN A 636 1.63 18.96 16.20
CA GLN A 636 0.37 19.67 16.48
C GLN A 636 0.46 20.59 17.70
N SER A 637 1.17 20.17 18.75
CA SER A 637 1.36 20.96 19.96
C SER A 637 2.31 22.15 19.79
N GLU A 638 3.28 22.07 18.88
CA GLU A 638 4.31 23.10 18.68
C GLU A 638 3.85 24.14 17.65
N LEU A 639 3.20 23.70 16.56
CA LEU A 639 2.67 24.57 15.51
C LEU A 639 1.31 25.20 15.88
N GLY A 640 0.65 24.65 16.90
CA GLY A 640 -0.71 25.03 17.30
C GLY A 640 -1.78 24.37 16.43
N ASN A 641 -3.02 24.38 16.94
CA ASN A 641 -4.13 23.61 16.36
C ASN A 641 -4.45 23.94 14.90
N ILE A 642 -4.33 25.21 14.48
CA ILE A 642 -4.71 25.63 13.12
C ILE A 642 -3.62 25.24 12.11
N LEU A 643 -2.38 25.67 12.34
CA LEU A 643 -1.26 25.43 11.42
C LEU A 643 -0.85 23.94 11.40
N GLY A 644 -0.84 23.29 12.56
CA GLY A 644 -0.59 21.86 12.66
C GLY A 644 -1.64 21.05 11.89
N LYS A 645 -2.94 21.38 12.03
CA LYS A 645 -4.01 20.72 11.28
C LYS A 645 -3.88 20.98 9.78
N ALA A 646 -3.55 22.20 9.36
CA ALA A 646 -3.33 22.54 7.96
C ALA A 646 -2.20 21.70 7.34
N PHE A 647 -1.04 21.62 8.01
CA PHE A 647 0.09 20.83 7.55
C PHE A 647 -0.25 19.33 7.46
N ALA A 648 -0.92 18.80 8.49
CA ALA A 648 -1.38 17.43 8.54
C ALA A 648 -2.36 17.08 7.40
N LEU A 649 -3.36 17.92 7.17
CA LEU A 649 -4.32 17.76 6.08
C LEU A 649 -3.63 17.85 4.71
N MET A 650 -2.66 18.75 4.57
CA MET A 650 -1.88 18.92 3.35
C MET A 650 -1.13 17.66 2.96
N PHE A 651 -0.50 17.00 3.93
CA PHE A 651 0.15 15.72 3.68
C PHE A 651 -0.85 14.59 3.41
N ILE A 652 -1.88 14.42 4.25
CA ILE A 652 -2.83 13.30 4.15
C ILE A 652 -3.65 13.35 2.86
N LEU A 653 -4.16 14.51 2.46
CA LEU A 653 -4.92 14.66 1.21
C LEU A 653 -4.05 14.45 -0.02
N SER A 654 -2.80 14.92 0.05
CA SER A 654 -1.81 14.67 -1.00
C SER A 654 -1.50 13.19 -1.14
N MET A 655 -1.33 12.50 -0.01
CA MET A 655 -1.11 11.06 0.03
C MET A 655 -2.33 10.30 -0.49
N GLN A 656 -3.54 10.69 -0.10
CA GLN A 656 -4.78 10.13 -0.60
C GLN A 656 -4.85 10.23 -2.13
N ASN A 657 -4.56 11.40 -2.70
CA ASN A 657 -4.56 11.57 -4.15
C ASN A 657 -3.47 10.78 -4.85
N ALA A 658 -2.28 10.66 -4.26
CA ALA A 658 -1.21 9.82 -4.80
C ALA A 658 -1.63 8.35 -4.84
N VAL A 659 -2.28 7.85 -3.78
CA VAL A 659 -2.81 6.47 -3.71
C VAL A 659 -3.92 6.24 -4.73
N LEU A 660 -4.89 7.17 -4.85
CA LEU A 660 -6.02 7.04 -5.78
C LEU A 660 -5.63 7.17 -7.27
N CYS A 661 -4.39 7.61 -7.56
CA CYS A 661 -3.85 7.65 -8.92
C CYS A 661 -3.12 6.36 -9.31
N ARG A 662 -2.94 5.41 -8.40
CA ARG A 662 -2.31 4.11 -8.69
C ARG A 662 -3.24 3.23 -9.50
N TYR A 663 -2.69 2.17 -10.10
CA TYR A 663 -3.51 1.13 -10.69
C TYR A 663 -4.33 0.42 -9.62
N SER A 664 -5.56 0.06 -9.98
CA SER A 664 -6.40 -0.72 -9.08
C SER A 664 -5.99 -2.20 -9.10
N GLU A 665 -6.38 -2.95 -8.06
CA GLU A 665 -6.02 -4.36 -7.85
C GLU A 665 -6.34 -5.27 -9.05
N ASP A 666 -7.36 -4.93 -9.83
CA ASP A 666 -7.81 -5.69 -11.00
C ASP A 666 -7.13 -5.27 -12.32
N GLU A 667 -6.37 -4.17 -12.32
CA GLU A 667 -5.77 -3.58 -13.52
C GLU A 667 -4.31 -3.97 -13.70
N ASN A 668 -3.47 -3.68 -12.70
CA ASN A 668 -2.03 -3.89 -12.77
C ASN A 668 -1.45 -4.17 -11.38
N PRO A 669 -0.36 -4.94 -11.28
CA PRO A 669 0.31 -5.20 -10.03
C PRO A 669 0.97 -3.93 -9.46
N GLU A 670 0.83 -3.78 -8.15
CA GLU A 670 1.27 -2.62 -7.38
C GLU A 670 1.89 -3.08 -6.06
N ILE A 671 2.95 -2.39 -5.63
CA ILE A 671 3.62 -2.66 -4.35
C ILE A 671 2.65 -2.30 -3.21
N PRO A 672 2.35 -3.21 -2.26
CA PRO A 672 1.47 -2.89 -1.15
C PRO A 672 2.05 -1.77 -0.28
N HIS A 673 1.19 -0.84 0.16
CA HIS A 673 1.58 0.28 1.00
C HIS A 673 0.81 0.28 2.32
N TYR A 674 1.49 0.49 3.45
CA TYR A 674 0.88 0.59 4.77
C TYR A 674 0.97 2.03 5.27
N LEU A 675 -0.19 2.68 5.38
CA LEU A 675 -0.31 4.01 5.97
C LEU A 675 -0.77 3.88 7.42
N VAL A 676 0.15 4.16 8.33
CA VAL A 676 -0.02 4.11 9.77
C VAL A 676 -0.28 5.53 10.27
N ILE A 677 -1.46 5.76 10.85
CA ILE A 677 -1.86 7.05 11.38
C ILE A 677 -2.04 6.90 12.89
N ASP A 678 -1.11 7.46 13.64
CA ASP A 678 -1.29 7.64 15.08
C ASP A 678 -2.28 8.79 15.31
N GLU A 679 -3.21 8.60 16.24
CA GLU A 679 -4.21 9.59 16.61
C GLU A 679 -4.99 10.19 15.42
N LEU A 680 -5.74 9.31 14.71
CA LEU A 680 -6.59 9.61 13.55
C LEU A 680 -7.45 10.88 13.67
N PRO A 681 -8.04 11.25 14.84
CA PRO A 681 -8.88 12.44 14.97
C PRO A 681 -8.26 13.75 14.47
N PHE A 682 -6.94 13.92 14.56
CA PHE A 682 -6.27 15.14 14.06
C PHE A 682 -6.31 15.29 12.53
N TYR A 683 -6.58 14.20 11.81
CA TYR A 683 -6.51 14.11 10.36
C TYR A 683 -7.88 13.93 9.71
N LEU A 684 -8.96 14.07 10.49
CA LEU A 684 -10.32 13.91 9.99
C LEU A 684 -10.71 15.07 9.08
N ASN A 685 -11.30 14.70 7.96
CA ASN A 685 -12.01 15.58 7.04
C ASN A 685 -13.06 14.77 6.26
N ASP A 686 -13.92 15.47 5.54
CA ASP A 686 -14.96 14.85 4.72
C ASP A 686 -14.38 13.97 3.59
N GLU A 687 -13.24 14.36 3.01
CA GLU A 687 -12.60 13.65 1.89
C GLU A 687 -12.00 12.29 2.31
N MET A 688 -11.65 12.11 3.59
CA MET A 688 -11.06 10.89 4.14
C MET A 688 -12.02 9.70 4.13
N LYS A 689 -13.34 9.94 4.02
CA LYS A 689 -14.36 8.89 3.82
C LYS A 689 -14.05 8.03 2.58
N VAL A 690 -13.62 8.70 1.51
CA VAL A 690 -13.23 8.06 0.25
C VAL A 690 -12.02 7.17 0.48
N PHE A 691 -11.09 7.59 1.34
CA PHE A 691 -9.87 6.86 1.60
C PHE A 691 -10.13 5.52 2.29
N PHE A 692 -11.00 5.46 3.31
CA PHE A 692 -11.39 4.19 3.94
C PHE A 692 -12.19 3.25 3.03
N THR A 693 -12.85 3.79 2.01
CA THR A 693 -13.70 3.00 1.10
C THR A 693 -12.90 2.43 -0.08
N PHE A 694 -11.96 3.21 -0.62
CA PHE A 694 -11.30 2.88 -1.89
C PHE A 694 -9.81 2.53 -1.78
N SER A 695 -9.09 2.98 -0.74
CA SER A 695 -7.62 2.82 -0.67
C SER A 695 -7.17 1.36 -0.75
N ARG A 696 -7.96 0.42 -0.20
CA ARG A 696 -7.71 -1.01 -0.30
C ARG A 696 -7.62 -1.49 -1.76
N LYS A 697 -8.48 -0.98 -2.65
CA LYS A 697 -8.48 -1.32 -4.08
C LYS A 697 -7.15 -0.90 -4.75
N TYR A 698 -6.49 0.12 -4.23
CA TYR A 698 -5.20 0.65 -4.69
C TYR A 698 -4.02 0.12 -3.86
N LYS A 699 -4.19 -1.05 -3.24
CA LYS A 699 -3.18 -1.75 -2.42
C LYS A 699 -2.62 -0.93 -1.26
N CYS A 700 -3.40 0.02 -0.74
CA CYS A 700 -3.03 0.81 0.44
C CYS A 700 -3.86 0.35 1.65
N SER A 701 -3.18 -0.09 2.71
CA SER A 701 -3.78 -0.48 3.98
C SER A 701 -3.64 0.64 5.01
N LEU A 702 -4.71 0.91 5.76
CA LEU A 702 -4.76 1.91 6.82
C LEU A 702 -4.65 1.22 8.17
N ILE A 703 -3.70 1.65 9.01
CA ILE A 703 -3.60 1.25 10.41
C ILE A 703 -3.81 2.51 11.24
N CYS A 704 -5.01 2.66 11.77
CA CYS A 704 -5.43 3.90 12.42
C CYS A 704 -5.61 3.70 13.93
N VAL A 705 -5.19 4.71 14.69
CA VAL A 705 -5.34 4.74 16.14
C VAL A 705 -6.38 5.78 16.54
N ILE A 706 -7.29 5.41 17.44
CA ILE A 706 -8.29 6.32 18.03
C ILE A 706 -8.26 6.20 19.56
N GLN A 707 -8.59 7.29 20.26
CA GLN A 707 -8.76 7.22 21.71
C GLN A 707 -10.17 6.78 22.10
N ASN A 708 -11.16 7.41 21.48
CA ASN A 708 -12.57 7.30 21.79
C ASN A 708 -13.37 7.33 20.48
N ILE A 709 -14.45 6.54 20.41
CA ILE A 709 -15.34 6.52 19.24
C ILE A 709 -16.02 7.88 19.03
N ALA A 710 -16.30 8.63 20.09
CA ALA A 710 -16.93 9.95 20.03
C ALA A 710 -16.12 10.95 19.19
N GLN A 711 -14.79 10.83 19.13
CA GLN A 711 -13.94 11.69 18.31
C GLN A 711 -14.21 11.52 16.81
N LEU A 712 -14.68 10.33 16.39
CA LEU A 712 -15.11 10.11 15.01
C LEU A 712 -16.52 10.68 14.74
N CYS A 713 -17.36 10.76 15.78
CA CYS A 713 -18.69 11.34 15.70
C CYS A 713 -18.67 12.87 15.60
N GLU A 714 -17.59 13.54 16.04
CA GLU A 714 -17.39 14.98 15.86
C GLU A 714 -17.46 15.39 14.38
N GLU A 715 -16.97 14.53 13.48
CA GLU A 715 -17.09 14.74 12.04
C GLU A 715 -18.50 14.38 11.55
N SER A 716 -18.93 13.14 11.75
CA SER A 716 -20.31 12.69 11.51
C SER A 716 -20.54 11.26 11.99
N GLU A 717 -21.78 10.93 12.36
CA GLU A 717 -22.16 9.52 12.64
C GLU A 717 -21.92 8.60 11.44
N VAL A 718 -22.12 9.13 10.22
CA VAL A 718 -21.86 8.40 8.97
C VAL A 718 -20.37 8.06 8.85
N PHE A 719 -19.47 8.98 9.22
CA PHE A 719 -18.02 8.74 9.19
C PHE A 719 -17.63 7.57 10.10
N LYS A 720 -18.13 7.56 11.34
CA LYS A 720 -17.94 6.44 12.28
C LYS A 720 -18.34 5.10 11.64
N GLN A 721 -19.53 5.04 11.03
CA GLN A 721 -20.01 3.80 10.39
C GLN A 721 -19.10 3.34 9.25
N ILE A 722 -18.59 4.27 8.43
CA ILE A 722 -17.65 3.98 7.33
C ILE A 722 -16.34 3.40 7.89
N VAL A 723 -15.74 4.02 8.91
CA VAL A 723 -14.49 3.54 9.49
C VAL A 723 -14.67 2.15 10.11
N PHE A 724 -15.70 1.94 10.92
CA PHE A 724 -15.91 0.66 11.60
C PHE A 724 -16.31 -0.47 10.64
N SER A 725 -17.00 -0.18 9.54
CA SER A 725 -17.37 -1.18 8.53
C SER A 725 -16.19 -1.59 7.64
N ASN A 726 -15.31 -0.64 7.28
CA ASN A 726 -14.17 -0.90 6.40
C ASN A 726 -12.90 -1.37 7.15
N THR A 727 -12.88 -1.30 8.48
CA THR A 727 -11.79 -1.87 9.30
C THR A 727 -12.10 -3.32 9.63
N ALA A 728 -11.42 -4.27 9.00
CA ALA A 728 -11.67 -5.69 9.28
C ALA A 728 -11.02 -6.13 10.60
N THR A 729 -9.82 -5.63 10.86
CA THR A 729 -9.05 -5.94 12.07
C THR A 729 -9.28 -4.84 13.11
N LYS A 730 -9.55 -5.22 14.36
CA LYS A 730 -9.73 -4.29 15.47
C LYS A 730 -8.99 -4.76 16.70
N LEU A 731 -8.30 -3.83 17.37
CA LEU A 731 -7.71 -4.02 18.68
C LEU A 731 -8.32 -3.05 19.67
N ILE A 732 -8.84 -3.58 20.77
CA ILE A 732 -9.46 -2.82 21.86
C ILE A 732 -8.55 -2.93 23.07
N LEU A 733 -7.90 -1.83 23.42
CA LEU A 733 -7.01 -1.67 24.57
C LEU A 733 -7.79 -1.08 25.77
N PRO A 734 -7.21 -1.07 26.98
CA PRO A 734 -7.86 -0.55 28.18
C PRO A 734 -8.30 0.92 28.10
N GLY A 735 -9.24 1.28 28.97
CA GLY A 735 -9.59 2.68 29.25
C GLY A 735 -10.74 3.26 28.41
N SER A 736 -11.52 2.44 27.72
CA SER A 736 -12.71 2.89 26.98
C SER A 736 -13.73 3.59 27.90
N ASN A 737 -14.49 4.55 27.37
CA ASN A 737 -15.57 5.22 28.11
C ASN A 737 -16.82 4.31 28.22
N ILE A 738 -17.92 4.78 28.85
CA ILE A 738 -19.14 3.96 29.05
C ILE A 738 -19.82 3.60 27.71
N GLU A 739 -19.89 4.54 26.78
CA GLU A 739 -20.56 4.35 25.48
C GLU A 739 -19.77 3.40 24.58
N ASP A 740 -18.45 3.59 24.51
CA ASP A 740 -17.49 2.73 23.84
C ASP A 740 -17.56 1.30 24.38
N LYS A 741 -17.66 1.12 25.71
CA LYS A 741 -17.80 -0.23 26.32
C LYS A 741 -19.05 -0.94 25.83
N LYS A 742 -20.19 -0.25 25.79
CA LYS A 742 -21.45 -0.83 25.28
C LYS A 742 -21.29 -1.22 23.81
N TYR A 743 -20.77 -0.31 23.00
CA TYR A 743 -20.53 -0.56 21.59
C TYR A 743 -19.57 -1.74 21.36
N TYR A 744 -18.48 -1.82 22.12
CA TYR A 744 -17.52 -2.92 22.04
C TYR A 744 -18.09 -4.25 22.52
N SER A 745 -18.92 -4.26 23.57
CA SER A 745 -19.61 -5.46 24.03
C SER A 745 -20.54 -6.01 22.94
N GLU A 746 -21.30 -5.13 22.26
CA GLU A 746 -22.12 -5.50 21.11
C GLU A 746 -21.29 -5.98 19.91
N LEU A 747 -20.17 -5.29 19.60
CA LEU A 747 -19.27 -5.64 18.51
C LEU A 747 -18.64 -7.03 18.68
N LEU A 748 -18.31 -7.41 19.92
CA LEU A 748 -17.71 -8.70 20.26
C LEU A 748 -18.73 -9.86 20.23
N GLY A 749 -20.03 -9.53 20.19
CA GLY A 749 -21.14 -10.45 19.99
C GLY A 749 -21.64 -11.13 21.27
N THR A 750 -22.69 -11.94 21.10
CA THR A 750 -23.27 -12.78 22.14
C THR A 750 -22.91 -14.25 21.93
N GLU A 751 -22.93 -15.02 23.01
CA GLU A 751 -22.81 -16.47 23.02
C GLU A 751 -24.01 -17.09 23.75
N GLU A 752 -24.49 -18.23 23.24
CA GLU A 752 -25.52 -19.02 23.92
C GLU A 752 -24.87 -19.87 25.00
N VAL A 753 -25.21 -19.61 26.25
CA VAL A 753 -24.71 -20.37 27.40
C VAL A 753 -25.86 -21.19 27.98
N PHE A 754 -25.60 -22.48 28.21
CA PHE A 754 -26.54 -23.34 28.92
C PHE A 754 -26.42 -23.10 30.42
N GLU A 755 -27.40 -22.38 30.99
CA GLU A 755 -27.45 -22.13 32.41
C GLU A 755 -28.27 -23.20 33.12
N THR A 756 -27.65 -23.87 34.08
CA THR A 756 -28.35 -24.79 34.98
C THR A 756 -28.68 -24.08 36.28
N GLN A 757 -29.96 -23.89 36.56
CA GLN A 757 -30.45 -23.42 37.85
C GLN A 757 -30.78 -24.63 38.74
N THR A 758 -30.14 -24.72 39.90
CA THR A 758 -30.39 -25.75 40.90
C THR A 758 -31.24 -25.17 42.04
N GLY A 759 -32.52 -25.52 42.08
CA GLY A 759 -33.40 -25.20 43.19
C GLY A 759 -33.29 -26.24 44.30
N ILE A 760 -32.84 -25.83 45.47
CA ILE A 760 -32.78 -26.68 46.67
C ILE A 760 -33.98 -26.34 47.55
N SER A 761 -34.82 -27.33 47.85
CA SER A 761 -35.87 -27.22 48.86
C SER A 761 -35.56 -28.14 50.03
N GLN A 762 -35.44 -27.57 51.22
CA GLN A 762 -35.14 -28.28 52.46
C GLN A 762 -36.14 -27.88 53.54
N ASN A 763 -36.74 -28.87 54.20
CA ASN A 763 -37.49 -28.61 55.44
C ASN A 763 -36.53 -28.54 56.63
N PRO A 764 -36.90 -27.84 57.74
CA PRO A 764 -36.08 -27.76 58.94
C PRO A 764 -35.71 -29.16 59.46
N ILE A 765 -34.46 -29.33 59.88
CA ILE A 765 -33.85 -30.61 60.30
C ILE A 765 -34.66 -31.32 61.41
N PHE A 766 -35.42 -30.56 62.21
CA PHE A 766 -36.22 -31.07 63.33
C PHE A 766 -37.65 -31.52 62.97
N THR A 767 -38.01 -31.59 61.69
CA THR A 767 -39.32 -32.11 61.25
C THR A 767 -39.28 -33.62 61.07
N GLU A 768 -40.33 -34.35 61.49
CA GLU A 768 -40.39 -35.83 61.46
C GLU A 768 -40.14 -36.47 60.08
N ASN A 769 -40.24 -35.68 58.99
CA ASN A 769 -39.92 -36.11 57.62
C ASN A 769 -39.09 -35.03 56.90
N ALA A 770 -37.82 -34.91 57.25
CA ALA A 770 -36.87 -34.04 56.53
C ALA A 770 -36.72 -34.53 55.07
N LYS A 771 -37.23 -33.75 54.11
CA LYS A 771 -37.05 -34.00 52.68
C LYS A 771 -36.06 -32.98 52.12
N TYR A 772 -34.98 -33.49 51.55
CA TYR A 772 -34.08 -32.75 50.67
C TYR A 772 -34.50 -33.09 49.23
N SER A 773 -34.90 -32.08 48.47
CA SER A 773 -35.04 -32.25 47.02
C SER A 773 -34.29 -31.15 46.29
N GLU A 774 -33.48 -31.59 45.34
CA GLU A 774 -32.74 -30.75 44.43
C GLU A 774 -33.38 -30.90 43.06
N SER A 775 -33.75 -29.78 42.45
CA SER A 775 -34.31 -29.74 41.11
C SER A 775 -33.41 -28.89 40.22
N THR A 776 -32.89 -29.49 39.17
CA THR A 776 -32.04 -28.80 38.20
C THR A 776 -32.87 -28.47 36.96
N LYS A 777 -33.00 -27.19 36.62
CA LYS A 777 -33.61 -26.73 35.37
C LYS A 777 -32.55 -26.06 34.52
N GLY A 778 -32.36 -26.55 33.30
CA GLY A 778 -31.46 -25.94 32.32
C GLY A 778 -32.22 -25.02 31.37
N THR A 779 -31.70 -23.82 31.13
CA THR A 779 -32.21 -22.88 30.13
C THR A 779 -31.05 -22.35 29.30
N MET A 780 -31.20 -22.33 27.98
CA MET A 780 -30.28 -21.61 27.09
C MET A 780 -30.55 -20.12 27.24
N THR A 781 -29.52 -19.34 27.59
CA THR A 781 -29.60 -17.88 27.65
C THR A 781 -28.52 -17.26 26.78
N GLU A 782 -28.90 -16.25 26.00
CA GLU A 782 -27.95 -15.44 25.25
C GLU A 782 -27.28 -14.45 26.19
N LYS A 783 -25.95 -14.52 26.29
CA LYS A 783 -25.14 -13.57 27.05
C LYS A 783 -24.13 -12.90 26.15
N TYR A 784 -23.75 -11.67 26.47
CA TYR A 784 -22.61 -11.04 25.80
C TYR A 784 -21.36 -11.86 26.05
N ARG A 785 -20.62 -12.12 24.97
CA ARG A 785 -19.35 -12.85 25.03
C ARG A 785 -18.32 -12.13 25.89
N VAL A 786 -18.39 -10.79 25.89
CA VAL A 786 -17.61 -9.94 26.77
C VAL A 786 -18.54 -8.87 27.33
N SER A 787 -18.66 -8.83 28.65
CA SER A 787 -19.47 -7.84 29.37
C SER A 787 -18.80 -6.46 29.42
N THR A 788 -19.60 -5.42 29.66
CA THR A 788 -19.10 -4.05 29.86
C THR A 788 -18.10 -3.95 31.02
N GLU A 789 -18.33 -4.71 32.09
CA GLU A 789 -17.45 -4.82 33.26
C GLU A 789 -16.10 -5.42 32.89
N GLU A 790 -16.08 -6.48 32.08
CA GLU A 790 -14.82 -7.13 31.66
C GLU A 790 -13.98 -6.24 30.75
N ILE A 791 -14.62 -5.44 29.90
CA ILE A 791 -13.94 -4.40 29.11
C ILE A 791 -13.37 -3.32 30.04
N SER A 792 -14.13 -2.93 31.07
CA SER A 792 -13.68 -1.94 32.06
C SER A 792 -12.50 -2.43 32.90
N GLN A 793 -12.43 -3.72 33.18
CA GLN A 793 -11.37 -4.36 33.98
C GLN A 793 -10.18 -4.84 33.13
N LEU A 794 -10.15 -4.50 31.83
CA LEU A 794 -9.07 -4.87 30.95
C LEU A 794 -7.74 -4.27 31.47
N LYS A 795 -6.77 -5.12 31.75
CA LYS A 795 -5.48 -4.72 32.32
C LYS A 795 -4.52 -4.23 31.22
N PHE A 796 -3.52 -3.44 31.60
CA PHE A 796 -2.41 -3.10 30.71
C PHE A 796 -1.75 -4.36 30.13
N LYS A 797 -1.21 -4.29 28.90
CA LYS A 797 -0.72 -5.44 28.10
C LYS A 797 -1.79 -6.47 27.70
N ARG A 798 -3.07 -6.17 27.90
CA ARG A 798 -4.19 -7.00 27.43
C ARG A 798 -5.00 -6.23 26.41
N CYS A 799 -5.51 -6.92 25.41
CA CYS A 799 -6.43 -6.37 24.42
C CYS A 799 -7.56 -7.36 24.13
N TYR A 800 -8.70 -6.87 23.64
CA TYR A 800 -9.59 -7.70 22.83
C TYR A 800 -9.23 -7.51 21.37
N TYR A 801 -9.31 -8.58 20.59
CA TYR A 801 -9.02 -8.53 19.16
C TYR A 801 -10.21 -9.05 18.36
N VAL A 802 -10.39 -8.48 17.17
CA VAL A 802 -11.26 -8.98 16.11
C VAL A 802 -10.40 -9.05 14.85
N TYR A 803 -10.33 -10.21 14.21
CA TYR A 803 -9.58 -10.35 12.96
C TYR A 803 -10.18 -11.45 12.07
N THR A 804 -9.76 -11.48 10.81
CA THR A 804 -10.08 -12.58 9.90
C THR A 804 -8.88 -13.51 9.79
N ASN A 805 -9.07 -14.78 10.14
CA ASN A 805 -8.01 -15.79 10.06
C ASN A 805 -7.69 -16.19 8.61
N SER A 806 -6.65 -17.01 8.41
CA SER A 806 -6.25 -17.56 7.10
C SER A 806 -7.34 -18.35 6.38
N LYS A 807 -8.38 -18.78 7.12
CA LYS A 807 -9.53 -19.55 6.62
C LYS A 807 -10.74 -18.66 6.27
N GLY A 808 -10.59 -17.33 6.40
CA GLY A 808 -11.65 -16.36 6.10
C GLY A 808 -12.73 -16.22 7.19
N LYS A 809 -12.55 -16.85 8.36
CA LYS A 809 -13.49 -16.76 9.49
C LYS A 809 -13.13 -15.57 10.37
N LYS A 810 -14.13 -14.81 10.82
CA LYS A 810 -13.95 -13.79 11.85
C LYS A 810 -13.73 -14.47 13.20
N CYS A 811 -12.60 -14.17 13.82
CA CYS A 811 -12.20 -14.67 15.12
C CYS A 811 -12.15 -13.51 16.10
N ILE A 812 -12.62 -13.78 17.32
CA ILE A 812 -12.71 -12.81 18.41
C ILE A 812 -12.19 -13.50 19.66
N GLY A 813 -11.38 -12.80 20.44
CA GLY A 813 -10.79 -13.31 21.66
C GLY A 813 -10.04 -12.24 22.44
N LYS A 814 -9.37 -12.68 23.50
CA LYS A 814 -8.57 -11.84 24.38
C LYS A 814 -7.09 -12.11 24.17
N GLY A 815 -6.34 -11.06 23.85
CA GLY A 815 -4.93 -11.11 23.51
C GLY A 815 -4.02 -10.52 24.58
N TYR A 816 -2.78 -11.01 24.58
CA TYR A 816 -1.63 -10.44 25.26
C TYR A 816 -0.74 -9.72 24.25
N ILE A 817 -0.32 -8.51 24.61
CA ILE A 817 0.60 -7.69 23.84
C ILE A 817 1.75 -7.25 24.74
N ASP A 818 2.98 -7.25 24.22
CA ASP A 818 4.17 -6.83 24.96
C ASP A 818 4.90 -5.70 24.22
N PHE A 819 5.79 -5.01 24.93
CA PHE A 819 6.64 -4.00 24.34
C PHE A 819 7.58 -4.61 23.30
N LEU A 820 7.84 -3.84 22.24
CA LEU A 820 8.86 -4.19 21.26
C LEU A 820 10.22 -4.35 21.98
N LYS A 821 10.82 -5.52 21.83
CA LYS A 821 12.23 -5.77 22.13
C LYS A 821 12.92 -6.07 20.82
N LEU A 822 13.80 -5.16 20.40
CA LEU A 822 14.67 -5.39 19.26
C LEU A 822 15.69 -6.45 19.67
N THR A 823 15.67 -7.57 18.95
CA THR A 823 16.55 -8.72 19.13
C THR A 823 17.07 -9.12 17.77
N ASP A 824 18.17 -9.87 17.72
CA ASP A 824 18.75 -10.38 16.47
C ASP A 824 17.75 -11.19 15.62
N ASN A 825 16.65 -11.69 16.21
CA ASN A 825 15.59 -12.38 15.49
C ASN A 825 14.65 -11.44 14.71
N ASN A 826 14.60 -10.17 15.07
CA ASN A 826 13.68 -9.15 14.51
C ASN A 826 14.43 -8.01 13.79
N THR A 827 15.75 -8.12 13.66
CA THR A 827 16.62 -7.27 12.85
C THR A 827 17.32 -8.14 11.81
N ILE A 828 17.83 -7.52 10.74
CA ILE A 828 18.44 -8.25 9.64
C ILE A 828 19.93 -7.99 9.60
N GLU A 829 20.68 -9.08 9.43
CA GLU A 829 22.11 -9.01 9.13
C GLU A 829 22.29 -8.49 7.69
N ILE A 830 22.91 -7.32 7.57
CA ILE A 830 23.13 -6.68 6.26
C ILE A 830 24.36 -7.32 5.61
N CYS A 831 24.13 -8.07 4.53
CA CYS A 831 25.21 -8.68 3.77
C CYS A 831 25.88 -7.66 2.83
N THR A 832 27.18 -7.81 2.59
CA THR A 832 27.91 -6.99 1.62
C THR A 832 28.42 -7.85 0.48
N TYR A 833 28.16 -7.40 -0.74
CA TYR A 833 28.55 -8.09 -1.98
C TYR A 833 29.44 -7.20 -2.85
N ASP A 834 30.35 -7.81 -3.61
CA ASP A 834 31.29 -7.10 -4.49
C ASP A 834 30.74 -6.96 -5.91
N PHE A 835 29.78 -6.05 -6.07
CA PHE A 835 29.21 -5.70 -7.37
C PHE A 835 30.21 -4.99 -8.30
N SER A 836 31.19 -4.29 -7.74
CA SER A 836 32.12 -3.45 -8.49
C SER A 836 32.97 -4.22 -9.51
N LYS A 837 33.23 -5.50 -9.21
CA LYS A 837 33.90 -6.46 -10.11
C LYS A 837 33.18 -6.63 -11.46
N TYR A 838 31.86 -6.40 -11.49
CA TYR A 838 31.00 -6.61 -12.66
C TYR A 838 30.59 -5.29 -13.35
N ASN A 839 31.22 -4.18 -13.00
CA ASN A 839 31.04 -2.93 -13.74
C ASN A 839 31.56 -3.10 -15.16
N ARG A 840 30.68 -2.97 -16.17
CA ARG A 840 31.10 -2.98 -17.57
C ARG A 840 31.99 -1.75 -17.83
N GLU A 841 33.19 -1.98 -18.35
CA GLU A 841 34.02 -0.91 -18.92
C GLU A 841 33.32 -0.38 -20.18
N LYS A 842 32.43 0.61 -20.02
CA LYS A 842 32.05 1.44 -21.16
C LYS A 842 33.33 2.17 -21.60
N LYS A 843 33.69 2.05 -22.88
CA LYS A 843 34.67 2.94 -23.52
C LYS A 843 34.39 4.37 -23.06
N ILE A 844 35.38 4.91 -22.37
CA ILE A 844 35.40 6.26 -21.82
C ILE A 844 35.43 7.22 -23.01
N CYS A 845 34.27 7.58 -23.56
CA CYS A 845 34.14 8.72 -24.47
C CYS A 845 33.31 9.85 -23.85
N ASP A 846 32.46 9.57 -22.84
CA ASP A 846 31.51 10.58 -22.32
C ASP A 846 31.86 11.11 -20.90
N LEU A 847 32.97 10.64 -20.30
CA LEU A 847 33.42 11.09 -18.97
C LEU A 847 34.48 12.20 -19.04
N GLU A 848 35.17 12.36 -20.17
CA GLU A 848 36.10 13.48 -20.37
C GLU A 848 35.31 14.79 -20.56
N GLU A 849 34.19 14.76 -21.29
CA GLU A 849 33.29 15.91 -21.48
C GLU A 849 32.67 16.39 -20.16
N TYR A 850 32.23 15.47 -19.29
CA TYR A 850 31.67 15.82 -17.98
C TYR A 850 32.74 16.41 -17.03
N ASN A 851 33.97 15.92 -17.09
CA ASN A 851 35.07 16.44 -16.27
C ASN A 851 35.63 17.77 -16.82
N GLU A 852 35.58 17.99 -18.13
CA GLU A 852 35.89 19.30 -18.74
C GLU A 852 34.81 20.34 -18.40
N LEU A 853 33.52 20.00 -18.48
CA LEU A 853 32.42 20.87 -18.07
C LEU A 853 32.49 21.25 -16.59
N LYS A 854 32.92 20.32 -15.73
CA LYS A 854 33.11 20.58 -14.30
C LYS A 854 34.35 21.44 -14.03
N LYS A 855 35.41 21.34 -14.84
CA LYS A 855 36.57 22.25 -14.79
C LYS A 855 36.22 23.65 -15.29
N LEU A 856 35.40 23.77 -16.33
CA LEU A 856 34.89 25.03 -16.87
C LEU A 856 33.97 25.74 -15.86
N GLN A 857 33.06 25.02 -15.21
CA GLN A 857 32.20 25.56 -14.15
C GLN A 857 32.99 25.97 -12.90
N LYS A 858 34.02 25.20 -12.51
CA LYS A 858 34.85 25.55 -11.35
C LYS A 858 35.70 26.80 -11.61
N ASN A 859 36.19 26.98 -12.84
CA ASN A 859 36.90 28.20 -13.24
C ASN A 859 35.98 29.43 -13.34
N GLN A 860 34.68 29.26 -13.67
CA GLN A 860 33.69 30.34 -13.63
C GLN A 860 33.27 30.71 -12.21
N ILE A 861 33.18 29.73 -11.30
CA ILE A 861 32.86 29.95 -9.87
C ILE A 861 34.04 30.60 -9.13
N ASP A 862 35.28 30.26 -9.48
CA ASP A 862 36.48 30.91 -8.92
C ASP A 862 36.74 32.31 -9.49
N ALA A 863 36.19 32.63 -10.68
CA ALA A 863 36.19 33.99 -11.24
C ALA A 863 35.10 34.89 -10.63
N THR A 864 33.96 34.33 -10.23
CA THR A 864 32.87 35.06 -9.55
C THR A 864 33.14 35.25 -8.05
N ASN A 865 33.86 34.33 -7.40
CA ASN A 865 34.24 34.45 -5.98
C ASN A 865 35.41 35.40 -5.69
N LYS A 866 35.99 36.06 -6.70
CA LYS A 866 36.93 37.18 -6.52
C LYS A 866 36.28 38.56 -6.55
N VAL A 867 34.97 38.64 -6.78
CA VAL A 867 34.21 39.89 -6.76
C VAL A 867 33.00 39.70 -5.86
N ASN A 868 33.19 39.78 -4.54
CA ASN A 868 32.22 40.29 -3.56
C ASN A 868 32.72 40.07 -2.12
N GLU A 869 33.61 40.96 -1.68
CA GLU A 869 33.75 41.31 -0.26
C GLU A 869 33.54 42.84 -0.11
N TYR A 870 32.42 43.19 0.55
CA TYR A 870 32.10 44.43 1.27
C TYR A 870 31.89 45.79 0.54
N THR A 871 30.59 46.17 0.49
CA THR A 871 29.94 47.44 0.92
C THR A 871 30.41 48.81 0.42
N LYS A 872 29.55 49.54 -0.31
CA LYS A 872 28.79 50.75 0.13
C LYS A 872 28.15 51.48 -1.07
N ILE A 873 26.99 52.07 -0.79
CA ILE A 873 26.15 52.90 -1.66
C ILE A 873 26.90 54.15 -2.14
N GLU A 874 26.81 54.47 -3.43
CA GLU A 874 26.65 55.83 -3.98
C GLU A 874 26.20 55.73 -5.46
N GLU A 875 25.24 56.58 -5.83
CA GLU A 875 24.65 56.69 -7.18
C GLU A 875 25.69 57.11 -8.23
N VAL A 876 25.48 56.74 -9.51
CA VAL A 876 25.52 57.64 -10.70
C VAL A 876 25.46 56.81 -12.01
N ASP A 877 24.45 57.20 -12.79
CA ASP A 877 24.20 57.20 -14.25
C ASP A 877 24.63 56.13 -15.26
N ILE A 878 23.69 56.00 -16.19
CA ILE A 878 23.49 55.06 -17.30
C ILE A 878 24.42 55.34 -18.50
N GLY A 879 24.86 54.29 -19.18
CA GLY A 879 25.51 54.40 -20.49
C GLY A 879 25.71 53.06 -21.21
N THR A 880 24.63 52.60 -21.86
CA THR A 880 24.57 51.82 -23.13
C THR A 880 25.71 50.85 -23.47
N LEU A 881 25.37 49.57 -23.65
CA LEU A 881 25.79 48.77 -24.81
C LEU A 881 24.88 47.54 -25.00
N GLU A 882 24.36 47.46 -26.22
CA GLU A 882 23.35 46.56 -26.76
C GLU A 882 23.86 45.11 -26.91
N PHE A 883 22.96 44.14 -26.79
CA PHE A 883 23.12 42.80 -27.36
C PHE A 883 21.85 42.47 -28.15
N GLU A 884 21.91 42.66 -29.47
CA GLU A 884 20.92 42.12 -30.41
C GLU A 884 21.23 40.64 -30.70
N PHE A 885 20.19 39.83 -30.60
CA PHE A 885 20.07 38.47 -31.11
C PHE A 885 20.12 38.45 -32.64
N GLN A 886 20.65 37.38 -33.24
CA GLN A 886 20.13 36.90 -34.53
C GLN A 886 20.35 35.41 -34.76
N GLU A 887 19.25 34.72 -35.04
CA GLU A 887 19.14 33.38 -35.64
C GLU A 887 19.43 33.41 -37.16
N GLU A 888 19.77 32.23 -37.69
CA GLU A 888 20.17 31.90 -39.07
C GLU A 888 19.11 32.19 -40.15
N ILE A 889 19.57 32.57 -41.36
CA ILE A 889 18.95 32.15 -42.65
C ILE A 889 20.05 31.94 -43.71
N LEU A 890 20.00 30.77 -44.37
CA LEU A 890 20.65 30.41 -45.63
C LEU A 890 19.91 31.01 -46.84
N ASP A 891 20.60 31.63 -47.80
CA ASP A 891 20.66 31.19 -49.21
C ASP A 891 21.26 32.23 -50.20
N ASN A 892 22.12 31.70 -51.08
CA ASN A 892 22.33 32.01 -52.52
C ASN A 892 22.24 33.47 -53.05
N ASN A 893 23.39 34.02 -53.50
CA ASN A 893 23.69 34.31 -54.92
C ASN A 893 24.84 35.32 -55.12
N CYS A 894 25.74 34.94 -56.04
CA CYS A 894 26.42 35.72 -57.09
C CYS A 894 27.24 37.01 -56.83
N ILE A 895 28.55 36.87 -57.11
CA ILE A 895 29.45 37.65 -58.01
C ILE A 895 29.73 39.15 -57.71
N ILE A 896 31.00 39.52 -57.96
CA ILE A 896 31.64 40.83 -58.25
C ILE A 896 32.41 41.39 -57.03
N ASN A 897 33.72 41.15 -56.91
CA ASN A 897 34.90 41.75 -57.56
C ASN A 897 35.50 42.98 -56.84
N ASP A 898 36.83 42.98 -56.86
CA ASP A 898 37.79 44.09 -56.75
C ASP A 898 38.12 44.59 -55.33
N GLU A 899 39.27 44.21 -54.76
CA GLU A 899 40.61 44.75 -55.03
C GLU A 899 40.79 46.20 -54.57
N ASN A 900 41.60 46.41 -53.51
CA ASN A 900 42.87 47.15 -53.55
C ASN A 900 43.30 47.60 -52.14
N THR A 901 44.40 47.02 -51.59
CA THR A 901 45.76 47.61 -51.42
C THR A 901 45.83 48.78 -50.43
N SER A 902 46.79 48.94 -49.51
CA SER A 902 48.02 48.23 -49.16
C SER A 902 48.74 49.01 -48.03
N SER A 903 49.70 48.34 -47.36
CA SER A 903 50.97 48.86 -46.76
C SER A 903 50.88 49.46 -45.35
N ASP A 904 51.81 49.25 -44.39
CA ASP A 904 53.20 48.75 -44.37
C ASP A 904 53.54 48.20 -42.95
N LYS A 905 54.14 47.00 -42.83
CA LYS A 905 55.55 46.66 -42.48
C LYS A 905 56.09 46.88 -41.05
N ASN A 906 56.50 45.74 -40.48
CA ASN A 906 57.81 45.38 -39.89
C ASN A 906 58.11 45.54 -38.38
N ASN A 907 58.22 44.36 -37.74
CA ASN A 907 59.40 43.76 -37.08
C ASN A 907 60.21 44.57 -36.04
N ASN A 908 60.34 44.04 -34.82
CA ASN A 908 61.52 43.26 -34.39
C ASN A 908 61.49 42.71 -32.94
N LEU A 909 61.95 41.45 -32.81
CA LEU A 909 62.65 40.76 -31.71
C LEU A 909 61.94 40.62 -30.34
N GLU A 910 61.70 39.44 -29.73
CA GLU A 910 62.49 38.20 -29.61
C GLU A 910 64.00 38.43 -29.42
N VAL A 911 64.47 38.42 -28.17
CA VAL A 911 65.69 37.75 -27.64
C VAL A 911 65.94 38.30 -26.24
N GLU A 912 65.39 37.63 -25.23
CA GLU A 912 65.99 37.46 -23.90
C GLU A 912 65.20 36.34 -23.19
N LYS A 913 65.61 35.09 -23.45
CA LYS A 913 66.36 34.25 -22.50
C LYS A 913 65.50 33.86 -21.29
N ILE A 914 64.95 32.64 -21.27
CA ILE A 914 65.73 31.41 -21.06
C ILE A 914 66.68 31.59 -19.88
N GLN A 915 66.14 31.63 -18.66
CA GLN A 915 66.90 31.42 -17.42
C GLN A 915 65.96 31.26 -16.21
N LYS A 916 65.14 30.19 -16.19
CA LYS A 916 64.54 29.69 -14.93
C LYS A 916 63.91 28.29 -14.97
N LEU A 917 64.06 27.55 -16.06
CA LEU A 917 63.65 26.15 -16.18
C LEU A 917 64.86 25.30 -16.57
N LYS A 918 65.66 24.91 -15.57
CA LYS A 918 66.65 23.82 -15.57
C LYS A 918 67.48 23.92 -14.28
N CYS A 919 66.96 23.35 -13.20
CA CYS A 919 67.59 23.00 -11.92
C CYS A 919 66.40 22.60 -11.02
N ILE A 920 66.13 21.39 -10.58
CA ILE A 920 66.93 20.18 -10.35
C ILE A 920 65.90 19.03 -10.35
N GLU A 921 66.02 18.11 -11.30
CA GLU A 921 65.67 16.70 -11.11
C GLU A 921 67.01 15.96 -11.03
N GLU A 922 67.05 14.90 -10.21
CA GLU A 922 68.16 13.97 -9.99
C GLU A 922 69.28 14.39 -9.01
N ILE A 923 69.06 14.12 -7.72
CA ILE A 923 70.10 13.49 -6.88
C ILE A 923 69.53 12.17 -6.35
N SER A 924 70.27 11.13 -6.71
CA SER A 924 70.18 9.71 -6.41
C SER A 924 70.45 9.34 -4.95
N ASN A 925 69.72 8.30 -4.50
CA ASN A 925 70.14 7.08 -3.78
C ASN A 925 70.87 7.10 -2.42
N ASN A 926 70.60 6.00 -1.68
CA ASN A 926 71.20 5.43 -0.44
C ASN A 926 70.48 5.82 0.87
N GLU A 927 70.17 4.95 1.85
CA GLU A 927 70.56 3.56 2.17
C GLU A 927 69.63 2.98 3.29
N GLU A 928 69.41 1.65 3.23
CA GLU A 928 69.34 0.60 4.29
C GLU A 928 68.39 0.57 5.54
N ILE A 929 67.47 -0.41 5.51
CA ILE A 929 67.30 -1.64 6.36
C ILE A 929 67.57 -1.62 7.89
N SER A 930 66.54 -2.01 8.70
CA SER A 930 66.52 -3.10 9.74
C SER A 930 65.23 -3.05 10.62
N LYS A 931 64.29 -4.01 10.50
CA LYS A 931 63.98 -5.17 11.37
C LYS A 931 64.01 -4.96 12.91
N ILE A 932 62.86 -5.18 13.59
CA ILE A 932 62.56 -6.18 14.67
C ILE A 932 61.37 -5.75 15.58
N ASP A 933 60.37 -6.64 15.63
CA ASP A 933 59.43 -7.11 16.67
C ASP A 933 58.33 -6.27 17.39
N ASN A 934 57.11 -6.79 17.20
CA ASN A 934 56.04 -7.21 18.14
C ASN A 934 55.17 -6.24 18.98
N CYS A 935 53.86 -6.48 18.78
CA CYS A 935 52.75 -6.58 19.75
C CYS A 935 51.86 -5.37 20.12
N ASP A 936 50.55 -5.67 19.97
CA ASP A 936 49.38 -5.29 20.78
C ASP A 936 48.48 -4.09 20.39
N ASP A 937 47.27 -4.45 19.96
CA ASP A 937 45.95 -3.98 20.43
C ASP A 937 45.74 -2.50 20.75
N LYS A 938 45.03 -1.80 19.85
CA LYS A 938 43.69 -1.20 20.09
C LYS A 938 43.34 -0.19 18.99
N ALA A 939 42.17 -0.39 18.40
CA ALA A 939 41.54 0.53 17.47
C ALA A 939 41.39 1.92 18.10
N THR A 940 42.02 2.92 17.48
CA THR A 940 41.79 4.34 17.75
C THR A 940 41.29 5.01 16.48
N THR A 941 40.23 5.76 16.69
CA THR A 941 39.43 6.53 15.73
C THR A 941 40.27 7.57 14.99
N SER A 942 40.22 7.55 13.66
CA SER A 942 40.82 8.58 12.81
C SER A 942 39.98 9.86 12.86
N THR A 943 40.37 10.79 13.73
CA THR A 943 39.86 12.16 13.81
C THR A 943 40.23 12.97 12.57
N ASN A 944 39.26 13.72 12.05
CA ASN A 944 39.29 14.38 10.77
C ASN A 944 40.13 15.67 10.82
N PHE A 945 41.00 15.88 9.82
CA PHE A 945 41.97 16.98 9.74
C PHE A 945 41.33 18.38 9.65
N LEU A 946 40.03 18.45 9.33
CA LEU A 946 39.23 19.68 9.34
C LEU A 946 38.91 20.18 10.77
N GLU A 947 38.75 19.27 11.73
CA GLU A 947 38.34 19.59 13.09
C GLU A 947 39.45 20.34 13.85
N ASN A 948 40.71 19.93 13.60
CA ASN A 948 41.90 20.61 14.11
C ASN A 948 42.20 21.96 13.43
N LYS A 949 41.58 22.26 12.28
CA LYS A 949 41.74 23.54 11.57
C LYS A 949 40.71 24.57 12.04
N LEU A 950 39.49 24.12 12.37
CA LEU A 950 38.42 24.93 12.99
C LEU A 950 38.70 25.26 14.47
N LEU A 951 39.37 24.37 15.19
CA LEU A 951 39.82 24.62 16.58
C LEU A 951 41.00 25.59 16.68
N LYS A 952 41.75 25.81 15.59
CA LYS A 952 42.85 26.80 15.53
C LYS A 952 42.41 28.20 15.10
N SER A 953 41.28 28.35 14.39
CA SER A 953 40.74 29.66 14.00
C SER A 953 39.90 30.33 15.10
N LYS A 954 39.37 29.57 16.07
CA LYS A 954 38.64 30.11 17.23
C LYS A 954 39.51 30.61 18.39
N LYS A 955 40.85 30.53 18.29
CA LYS A 955 41.78 30.95 19.36
C LYS A 955 42.36 32.37 19.19
N ASN A 956 41.93 33.12 18.19
CA ASN A 956 42.29 34.52 17.98
C ASN A 956 41.05 35.40 17.92
N ILE A 957 40.31 35.50 19.02
CA ILE A 957 39.43 36.63 19.42
C ILE A 957 39.02 36.28 20.85
N ILE A 958 39.08 37.28 21.75
CA ILE A 958 38.82 37.29 23.20
C ILE A 958 40.11 37.53 23.99
N ASN A 959 40.43 38.82 24.11
CA ASN A 959 41.21 39.37 25.21
C ASN A 959 40.28 39.55 26.41
N LYS A 960 40.75 39.04 27.56
CA LYS A 960 40.64 39.57 28.94
C LYS A 960 39.36 40.32 29.29
N ASP A 961 38.48 39.69 30.06
CA ASP A 961 38.31 39.94 31.49
C ASP A 961 37.32 38.92 32.11
N ASP A 962 37.55 38.59 33.38
CA ASP A 962 36.68 37.85 34.31
C ASP A 962 36.57 36.30 34.21
N GLU A 963 37.66 35.63 34.62
CA GLU A 963 37.57 34.34 35.33
C GLU A 963 37.53 34.60 36.85
N LYS A 964 36.42 34.28 37.51
CA LYS A 964 36.43 33.79 38.89
C LYS A 964 35.07 33.17 39.27
N ILE A 965 35.16 31.99 39.88
CA ILE A 965 34.07 31.21 40.52
C ILE A 965 33.25 30.48 39.44
N ILE A 966 33.28 29.15 39.27
CA ILE A 966 33.06 28.08 40.24
C ILE A 966 33.72 26.80 39.70
N ASN A 967 34.78 26.34 40.38
CA ASN A 967 35.02 24.91 40.56
C ASN A 967 34.28 24.55 41.84
N ASN A 968 33.34 23.59 41.80
CA ASN A 968 33.20 22.51 42.78
C ASN A 968 31.89 21.73 42.60
N ASN A 969 32.07 20.40 42.66
CA ASN A 969 31.16 19.37 43.16
C ASN A 969 30.11 18.76 42.22
N ILE A 970 30.58 17.67 41.58
CA ILE A 970 29.98 16.33 41.57
C ILE A 970 29.08 16.06 42.81
N LEU A 971 27.82 15.66 42.62
CA LEU A 971 27.29 14.35 43.05
C LEU A 971 25.84 14.09 42.62
N SER A 972 25.57 12.81 42.50
CA SER A 972 24.37 12.06 42.13
C SER A 972 23.22 12.04 43.16
N ASN A 973 22.06 11.60 42.67
CA ASN A 973 21.00 10.79 43.30
C ASN A 973 19.69 11.45 43.81
N THR A 974 18.59 10.99 43.18
CA THR A 974 17.31 10.46 43.71
C THR A 974 16.40 11.27 44.64
N ASP A 975 15.11 11.19 44.27
CA ASP A 975 13.87 11.22 45.06
C ASP A 975 13.48 12.50 45.82
N ILE A 976 12.26 12.99 45.57
CA ILE A 976 11.25 13.38 46.58
C ILE A 976 9.90 13.61 45.86
N GLU A 977 8.86 13.04 46.46
CA GLU A 977 7.43 13.12 46.14
C GLU A 977 6.78 14.49 46.45
N ASN A 978 5.60 14.69 45.85
CA ASN A 978 4.42 15.40 46.37
C ASN A 978 4.58 16.69 47.19
N THR A 979 4.11 17.81 46.62
CA THR A 979 3.43 18.85 47.40
C THR A 979 2.30 19.50 46.59
N ASP A 980 1.16 19.58 47.25
CA ASP A 980 -0.12 20.18 46.84
C ASP A 980 0.02 21.64 46.39
N ILE A 981 -0.68 21.97 45.30
CA ILE A 981 -0.87 23.36 44.83
C ILE A 981 -2.22 23.83 45.38
N GLU A 982 -2.22 24.30 46.62
CA GLU A 982 -3.22 25.24 47.12
C GLU A 982 -2.45 26.40 47.76
N ASN A 983 -2.73 27.63 47.29
CA ASN A 983 -2.11 28.93 47.62
C ASN A 983 -1.00 29.43 46.69
N LEU A 984 -1.38 29.73 45.45
CA LEU A 984 -0.70 30.80 44.70
C LEU A 984 -1.68 31.95 44.45
N ASP A 985 -1.33 33.08 45.04
CA ASP A 985 -2.09 34.31 45.18
C ASP A 985 -2.13 35.08 43.84
N LEU A 986 -3.30 35.14 43.22
CA LEU A 986 -3.53 35.67 41.87
C LEU A 986 -3.48 37.22 41.80
N ASP A 987 -3.30 37.91 42.92
CA ASP A 987 -3.34 39.38 43.01
C ASP A 987 -1.99 40.08 42.73
N LYS A 988 -0.98 39.38 42.19
CA LYS A 988 0.35 39.96 41.88
C LYS A 988 0.79 39.96 40.42
N LEU A 989 -0.10 39.67 39.47
CA LEU A 989 0.20 39.82 38.04
C LEU A 989 -0.56 41.01 37.45
N GLN A 990 -0.03 42.22 37.68
CA GLN A 990 -0.45 43.41 36.95
C GLN A 990 0.22 43.42 35.57
N VAL A 991 -0.63 43.35 34.54
CA VAL A 991 -0.34 43.58 33.13
C VAL A 991 -0.79 45.01 32.80
N GLU A 992 0.11 45.84 32.25
CA GLU A 992 -0.24 47.08 31.57
C GLU A 992 0.19 46.99 30.10
N GLY A 993 -0.73 47.29 29.18
CA GLY A 993 -0.40 47.65 27.80
C GLY A 993 -1.17 46.93 26.68
N LEU A 994 -2.50 47.05 26.66
CA LEU A 994 -3.37 46.75 25.52
C LEU A 994 -3.66 48.02 24.71
N SER A 995 -3.66 47.92 23.38
CA SER A 995 -4.57 48.56 22.41
C SER A 995 -4.07 48.21 21.00
N GLU A 996 -4.81 47.68 20.03
CA GLU A 996 -6.25 47.44 19.78
C GLU A 996 -6.42 46.05 19.15
#